data_AF-T2MI92-F1
#
_entry.id   AF-T2MI92-F1
#
_cell.length_a   1.000
_cell.length_b   1.000
_cell.length_c   1.000
_cell.angle_alpha   90.00
_cell.angle_beta   90.00
_cell.angle_gamma   90.00
#
_symmetry.space_group_name_H-M   'P 1'
#
loop_
_entity.id
_entity.type
_entity.pdbx_description
1 polymer ?
#
loop_
_entity_poly.entity_id
_entity_poly.type
_entity_poly.pdbx_seq_one_letter_code
_entity_poly.pdbx_strand_id
1 'polypeptide(L)'
;LEIKTSTLILSGSRFRVLSKKDVNVSVGESECRVTDIGENLVCELPSEEELKEKNVGPTYPVVVYVGEKGAGLIFNVGSITFYIEPTKESSLTLYVTAASVAVALLLVIIVVLACLYRKKQKRQKEYQALYQVKMDRIESSYARECKEAFAGYMTGVSDLTNDVANLKLPPLHFHQYAMRVLYPGLVHHPILEGDKDESEEWKSAMHSFIKLMKEQDFTLTFIRTLESQSSFQMTDRCTVASLLMVAMQDDLRFATSILTMLLLDLIQKAGNGKHPKLLLRRTESVAEKLLTNWLAYTLHDFLEGHVGQKLFKLFSAINIHLEKQPIDAITSEAKNSLSEDKFLRQTIEFKTIVLNIEYICEGTSKKYEGISVLTCDTISQTKEKIIKHIYKDFPYREWPNVEELSLGFASANGAVLVLQDEDTTNDISGEWKRLNTLEHYKVPDHSNLRLAPAPVTPPYEYGSAAQLLSTSFQTSHASSPLLNVKENPQEHKLWHMVKCTEYPQEHIEDQRNSKSMNQNIATEVFLTRLLKTKETLQSFVNDLFNSIFGLENGVRTIPLAVKFLFDFLDTEANKLDIKDNEVHHIWKNNSLPLRFWINIIKNPNFCFDVKKSNTVDSCLSVIAQLFMDSCSPDEHKLGMESPSNKLLYAKEIPEYKKIVKKFYEDVRLANFNKTEFEQFLDQVSQKYGKKDSFNSLNAASELMMYAVKYKVKIVDNLEREGLERYAEDLQKIMESMPDD
;
A
#
# COMPACT_ATOMS: atom_id res chain seq x y z
N LEU A 1 -82.68 43.68 72.06
CA LEU A 1 -83.19 44.03 70.72
C LEU A 1 -83.42 42.74 69.99
N GLU A 2 -84.68 42.36 69.76
CA GLU A 2 -85.03 41.17 68.98
C GLU A 2 -85.91 41.63 67.80
N ILE A 3 -85.55 41.23 66.57
CA ILE A 3 -86.29 41.58 65.35
C ILE A 3 -87.07 40.34 64.92
N LYS A 4 -88.40 40.45 64.81
CA LYS A 4 -89.25 39.39 64.24
C LYS A 4 -90.04 39.96 63.07
N THR A 5 -89.74 39.42 61.88
CA THR A 5 -90.34 39.72 60.56
C THR A 5 -90.31 41.18 60.14
N SER A 6 -91.15 42.02 60.73
CA SER A 6 -91.29 43.47 60.44
C SER A 6 -91.51 44.31 61.72
N THR A 7 -91.29 43.72 62.89
CA THR A 7 -91.53 44.35 64.19
C THR A 7 -90.28 44.30 65.08
N LEU A 8 -90.06 45.40 65.80
CA LEU A 8 -88.96 45.57 66.74
C LEU A 8 -89.46 45.37 68.17
N ILE A 9 -88.82 44.45 68.90
CA ILE A 9 -89.12 44.20 70.31
C ILE A 9 -87.95 44.66 71.18
N LEU A 10 -88.24 45.61 72.07
CA LEU A 10 -87.31 46.15 73.05
C LEU A 10 -87.69 45.66 74.46
N SER A 11 -86.81 44.84 75.05
CA SER A 11 -86.97 44.31 76.40
C SER A 11 -86.20 45.14 77.43
N GLY A 12 -86.82 45.37 78.58
CA GLY A 12 -86.31 46.27 79.61
C GLY A 12 -87.16 46.21 80.88
N SER A 13 -86.71 46.86 81.95
CA SER A 13 -87.41 46.85 83.24
C SER A 13 -88.13 48.18 83.48
N ARG A 14 -89.34 48.13 84.07
CA ARG A 14 -90.20 49.29 84.45
C ARG A 14 -91.00 49.98 83.34
N PHE A 15 -91.24 49.34 82.20
CA PHE A 15 -92.12 49.90 81.14
C PHE A 15 -93.59 50.08 81.55
N ARG A 16 -94.09 49.31 82.54
CA ARG A 16 -95.48 49.38 83.04
C ARG A 16 -95.88 50.73 83.66
N VAL A 17 -94.94 51.65 83.91
CA VAL A 17 -95.20 52.98 84.48
C VAL A 17 -95.41 54.05 83.38
N LEU A 18 -95.15 53.71 82.12
CA LEU A 18 -95.15 54.65 81.00
C LEU A 18 -96.42 54.53 80.16
N SER A 19 -96.98 55.67 79.74
CA SER A 19 -98.11 55.71 78.79
C SER A 19 -97.59 55.74 77.35
N LYS A 20 -98.39 55.25 76.40
CA LYS A 20 -98.05 55.23 74.96
C LYS A 20 -97.71 56.60 74.37
N LYS A 21 -98.11 57.69 75.03
CA LYS A 21 -97.81 59.08 74.60
C LYS A 21 -96.46 59.60 75.07
N ASP A 22 -95.83 58.92 76.03
CA ASP A 22 -94.62 59.41 76.70
C ASP A 22 -93.36 58.75 76.14
N VAL A 23 -93.50 57.83 75.17
CA VAL A 23 -92.38 57.09 74.58
C VAL A 23 -92.39 57.20 73.07
N ASN A 24 -91.27 57.64 72.51
CA ASN A 24 -91.03 57.68 71.07
C ASN A 24 -89.79 56.86 70.72
N VAL A 25 -89.85 56.07 69.65
CA VAL A 25 -88.73 55.23 69.21
C VAL A 25 -88.36 55.64 67.80
N SER A 26 -87.08 55.87 67.53
CA SER A 26 -86.57 56.15 66.19
C SER A 26 -85.55 55.09 65.77
N VAL A 27 -85.56 54.73 64.48
CA VAL A 27 -84.57 53.89 63.83
C VAL A 27 -83.88 54.76 62.76
N GLY A 28 -82.64 55.14 63.01
CA GLY A 28 -81.97 56.21 62.27
C GLY A 28 -82.70 57.54 62.46
N GLU A 29 -83.01 58.20 61.35
CA GLU A 29 -83.80 59.45 61.33
C GLU A 29 -85.32 59.23 61.15
N SER A 30 -85.77 57.97 61.03
CA SER A 30 -87.18 57.63 60.83
C SER A 30 -87.85 57.18 62.14
N GLU A 31 -89.06 57.66 62.39
CA GLU A 31 -89.83 57.42 63.63
C GLU A 31 -90.57 56.06 63.53
N CYS A 32 -90.36 55.18 64.51
CA CYS A 32 -90.96 53.85 64.60
C CYS A 32 -92.32 53.94 65.32
N ARG A 33 -93.40 53.49 64.69
CA ARG A 33 -94.74 53.56 65.29
C ARG A 33 -94.87 52.50 66.39
N VAL A 34 -94.97 52.95 67.65
CA VAL A 34 -95.15 52.05 68.81
C VAL A 34 -96.55 51.43 68.78
N THR A 35 -96.64 50.11 68.74
CA THR A 35 -97.92 49.37 68.68
C THR A 35 -98.40 49.00 70.07
N ASP A 36 -97.53 48.49 70.95
CA ASP A 36 -97.89 48.04 72.30
C ASP A 36 -96.78 48.32 73.34
N ILE A 37 -97.17 48.56 74.60
CA ILE A 37 -96.26 48.77 75.75
C ILE A 37 -96.78 47.96 76.94
N GLY A 38 -96.09 46.85 77.24
CA GLY A 38 -96.38 45.99 78.38
C GLY A 38 -95.13 45.70 79.19
N GLU A 39 -94.69 44.44 79.19
CA GLU A 39 -93.38 44.05 79.71
C GLU A 39 -92.24 44.35 78.74
N ASN A 40 -92.56 44.40 77.43
CA ASN A 40 -91.65 44.80 76.37
C ASN A 40 -92.33 45.92 75.56
N LEU A 41 -91.52 46.80 74.98
CA LEU A 41 -92.00 47.81 74.04
C LEU A 41 -91.89 47.25 72.62
N VAL A 42 -93.01 47.28 71.88
CA VAL A 42 -93.08 46.78 70.51
C VAL A 42 -93.39 47.93 69.57
N CYS A 43 -92.56 48.11 68.54
CA CYS A 43 -92.80 49.10 67.47
C CYS A 43 -92.64 48.47 66.09
N GLU A 44 -93.36 49.00 65.11
CA GLU A 44 -93.34 48.50 63.73
C GLU A 44 -92.20 49.17 62.96
N LEU A 45 -91.31 48.36 62.37
CA LEU A 45 -90.11 48.85 61.71
C LEU A 45 -90.50 49.69 60.49
N PRO A 46 -89.91 50.88 60.28
CA PRO A 46 -90.11 51.65 59.04
C PRO A 46 -89.73 50.82 57.80
N SER A 47 -90.40 51.06 56.67
CA SER A 47 -90.15 50.30 55.44
C SER A 47 -88.75 50.57 54.87
N GLU A 48 -88.21 49.61 54.11
CA GLU A 48 -86.84 49.71 53.58
C GLU A 48 -86.66 50.91 52.63
N GLU A 49 -87.73 51.35 51.96
CA GLU A 49 -87.74 52.50 51.07
C GLU A 49 -87.65 53.83 51.85
N GLU A 50 -88.34 53.94 52.99
CA GLU A 50 -88.32 55.13 53.86
C GLU A 50 -86.96 55.34 54.55
N LEU A 51 -86.21 54.25 54.79
CA LEU A 51 -84.89 54.30 55.42
C LEU A 51 -83.77 54.65 54.41
N LYS A 52 -83.94 54.30 53.12
CA LYS A 52 -82.98 54.58 52.04
C LYS A 52 -82.99 56.05 51.58
N GLU A 53 -84.12 56.76 51.67
CA GLU A 53 -84.23 58.15 51.20
C GLU A 53 -83.49 59.16 52.08
N LYS A 54 -83.19 58.84 53.35
CA LYS A 54 -82.66 59.81 54.32
C LYS A 54 -81.26 59.50 54.86
N ASN A 55 -80.65 58.35 54.55
CA ASN A 55 -79.36 57.97 55.15
C ASN A 55 -78.43 57.20 54.20
N VAL A 56 -77.11 57.35 54.40
CA VAL A 56 -76.04 56.92 53.46
C VAL A 56 -75.33 55.64 53.93
N GLY A 57 -76.01 54.69 54.60
CA GLY A 57 -75.33 53.47 55.06
C GLY A 57 -76.24 52.31 55.48
N PRO A 58 -75.71 51.07 55.57
CA PRO A 58 -76.49 49.87 55.83
C PRO A 58 -76.84 49.64 57.31
N THR A 59 -76.30 50.44 58.24
CA THR A 59 -76.49 50.31 59.69
C THR A 59 -77.21 51.51 60.28
N TYR A 60 -78.30 51.27 61.01
CA TYR A 60 -79.20 52.28 61.56
C TYR A 60 -79.30 52.18 63.09
N PRO A 61 -78.99 53.25 63.87
CA PRO A 61 -79.10 53.24 65.32
C PRO A 61 -80.56 53.31 65.78
N VAL A 62 -80.91 52.59 66.86
CA VAL A 62 -82.24 52.59 67.47
C VAL A 62 -82.20 53.38 68.77
N VAL A 63 -82.94 54.48 68.82
CA VAL A 63 -82.97 55.40 69.96
C VAL A 63 -84.39 55.51 70.51
N VAL A 64 -84.53 55.42 71.83
CA VAL A 64 -85.80 55.55 72.55
C VAL A 64 -85.77 56.84 73.38
N TYR A 65 -86.77 57.69 73.16
CA TYR A 65 -87.00 58.93 73.89
C TYR A 65 -88.16 58.73 74.86
N VAL A 66 -87.98 59.05 76.14
CA VAL A 66 -89.01 58.93 77.18
C VAL A 66 -89.24 60.28 77.87
N GLY A 67 -90.42 60.89 77.68
CA GLY A 67 -90.83 62.18 78.27
C GLY A 67 -91.31 63.23 77.24
N GLU A 68 -91.77 64.39 77.72
CA GLU A 68 -92.22 65.49 76.86
C GLU A 68 -91.08 66.08 76.00
N LYS A 69 -91.41 66.42 74.75
CA LYS A 69 -90.45 66.82 73.71
C LYS A 69 -89.53 67.95 74.18
N GLY A 70 -88.26 67.61 74.41
CA GLY A 70 -87.18 68.54 74.73
C GLY A 70 -86.56 68.41 76.13
N ALA A 71 -87.16 67.63 77.04
CA ALA A 71 -86.63 67.43 78.40
C ALA A 71 -86.63 65.96 78.88
N GLY A 72 -86.85 65.01 77.96
CA GLY A 72 -86.93 63.57 78.25
C GLY A 72 -85.59 62.84 78.27
N LEU A 73 -85.59 61.62 78.83
CA LEU A 73 -84.44 60.72 78.84
C LEU A 73 -84.26 60.06 77.46
N ILE A 74 -83.02 60.00 76.98
CA ILE A 74 -82.66 59.41 75.69
C ILE A 74 -81.86 58.14 75.93
N PHE A 75 -82.33 57.01 75.40
CA PHE A 75 -81.69 55.72 75.51
C PHE A 75 -81.31 55.20 74.13
N ASN A 76 -80.01 55.07 73.86
CA ASN A 76 -79.52 54.39 72.66
C ASN A 76 -79.45 52.88 72.94
N VAL A 77 -80.30 52.11 72.27
CA VAL A 77 -80.55 50.71 72.62
C VAL A 77 -79.72 49.75 71.76
N GLY A 78 -79.17 50.22 70.63
CA GLY A 78 -78.34 49.44 69.72
C GLY A 78 -78.47 49.91 68.27
N SER A 79 -78.00 49.13 67.30
CA SER A 79 -78.10 49.42 65.87
C SER A 79 -78.48 48.18 65.06
N ILE A 80 -79.22 48.37 63.96
CA ILE A 80 -79.66 47.33 63.04
C ILE A 80 -78.89 47.47 61.73
N THR A 81 -78.22 46.40 61.26
CA THR A 81 -77.51 46.38 59.97
C THR A 81 -78.23 45.45 59.01
N PHE A 82 -78.53 45.94 57.81
CA PHE A 82 -79.05 45.11 56.71
C PHE A 82 -77.88 44.57 55.89
N TYR A 83 -77.74 43.24 55.82
CA TYR A 83 -76.68 42.58 55.05
C TYR A 83 -77.16 42.27 53.63
N ILE A 84 -76.42 42.76 52.63
CA ILE A 84 -76.62 42.43 51.20
C ILE A 84 -75.72 41.23 50.88
N GLU A 85 -76.28 40.07 50.54
CA GLU A 85 -75.49 38.93 50.04
C GLU A 85 -74.99 39.21 48.61
N PRO A 86 -73.68 39.10 48.32
CA PRO A 86 -73.17 39.22 46.97
C PRO A 86 -73.59 37.99 46.16
N THR A 87 -74.39 38.22 45.13
CA THR A 87 -74.83 37.23 44.15
C THR A 87 -73.64 36.57 43.46
N LYS A 88 -73.57 35.23 43.54
CA LYS A 88 -72.61 34.38 42.80
C LYS A 88 -72.65 34.69 41.30
N GLU A 89 -71.66 35.39 40.78
CA GLU A 89 -71.33 35.30 39.35
C GLU A 89 -70.64 33.97 39.05
N SER A 90 -71.07 33.37 37.95
CA SER A 90 -70.87 31.98 37.54
C SER A 90 -69.39 31.59 37.39
N SER A 91 -68.94 30.65 38.24
CA SER A 91 -67.66 29.95 38.12
C SER A 91 -67.55 29.04 36.88
N LEU A 92 -68.57 28.96 36.01
CA LEU A 92 -68.57 28.05 34.85
C LEU A 92 -67.76 28.61 33.66
N THR A 93 -67.73 29.92 33.45
CA THR A 93 -67.07 30.55 32.29
C THR A 93 -65.55 30.48 32.35
N LEU A 94 -64.94 30.52 33.55
CA LEU A 94 -63.49 30.40 33.72
C LEU A 94 -63.00 28.96 33.42
N TYR A 95 -63.72 27.92 33.85
CA TYR A 95 -63.35 26.54 33.56
C TYR A 95 -63.58 26.16 32.09
N VAL A 96 -64.66 26.65 31.47
CA VAL A 96 -64.95 26.39 30.04
C VAL A 96 -63.93 27.08 29.13
N THR A 97 -63.51 28.31 29.45
CA THR A 97 -62.46 29.01 28.68
C THR A 97 -61.06 28.42 28.89
N ALA A 98 -60.71 28.00 30.11
CA ALA A 98 -59.46 27.29 30.35
C ALA A 98 -59.42 25.91 29.63
N ALA A 99 -60.54 25.18 29.64
CA ALA A 99 -60.65 23.89 28.95
C ALA A 99 -60.56 24.04 27.42
N SER A 100 -61.19 25.06 26.83
CA SER A 100 -61.12 25.29 25.38
C SER A 100 -59.72 25.69 24.92
N VAL A 101 -59.01 26.52 25.70
CA VAL A 101 -57.60 26.88 25.43
C VAL A 101 -56.71 25.64 25.55
N ALA A 102 -56.90 24.80 26.57
CA ALA A 102 -56.14 23.58 26.74
C ALA A 102 -56.33 22.61 25.56
N VAL A 103 -57.57 22.43 25.08
CA VAL A 103 -57.88 21.59 23.91
C VAL A 103 -57.26 22.17 22.63
N ALA A 104 -57.32 23.49 22.43
CA ALA A 104 -56.70 24.15 21.29
C ALA A 104 -55.17 23.98 21.30
N LEU A 105 -54.53 24.12 22.46
CA LEU A 105 -53.08 23.90 22.63
C LEU A 105 -52.69 22.45 22.33
N LEU A 106 -53.50 21.49 22.77
CA LEU A 106 -53.28 20.06 22.53
C LEU A 106 -53.40 19.73 21.03
N LEU A 107 -54.38 20.33 20.32
CA LEU A 107 -54.50 20.20 18.87
C LEU A 107 -53.29 20.79 18.13
N VAL A 108 -52.79 21.96 18.55
CA VAL A 108 -51.57 22.55 17.97
C VAL A 108 -50.36 21.64 18.18
N ILE A 109 -50.20 21.07 19.38
CA ILE A 109 -49.11 20.13 19.68
C ILE A 109 -49.21 18.87 18.80
N ILE A 110 -50.42 18.31 18.62
CA ILE A 110 -50.63 17.15 17.74
C ILE A 110 -50.27 17.49 16.29
N VAL A 111 -50.67 18.67 15.79
CA VAL A 111 -50.33 19.13 14.44
C VAL A 111 -48.81 19.32 14.28
N VAL A 112 -48.13 19.91 15.27
CA VAL A 112 -46.66 20.06 15.27
C VAL A 112 -45.98 18.69 15.27
N LEU A 113 -46.40 17.76 16.12
CA LEU A 113 -45.87 16.40 16.16
C LEU A 113 -46.11 15.65 14.85
N ALA A 114 -47.29 15.80 14.25
CA ALA A 114 -47.61 15.23 12.93
C ALA A 114 -46.74 15.84 11.82
N CYS A 115 -46.49 17.16 11.85
CA CYS A 115 -45.56 17.83 10.95
C CYS A 115 -44.12 17.35 11.13
N LEU A 116 -43.64 17.21 12.37
CA LEU A 116 -42.30 16.68 12.68
C LEU A 116 -42.16 15.22 12.26
N TYR A 117 -43.20 14.39 12.48
CA TYR A 117 -43.23 13.01 12.03
C TYR A 117 -43.23 12.91 10.51
N ARG A 118 -44.04 13.71 9.81
CA ARG A 118 -44.03 13.79 8.34
C ARG A 118 -42.68 14.28 7.81
N LYS A 119 -42.03 15.26 8.46
CA LYS A 119 -40.70 15.76 8.07
C LYS A 119 -39.59 14.73 8.33
N LYS A 120 -39.68 13.97 9.43
CA LYS A 120 -38.77 12.85 9.74
C LYS A 120 -38.96 11.71 8.75
N GLN A 121 -40.21 11.33 8.45
CA GLN A 121 -40.55 10.28 7.51
C GLN A 121 -40.15 10.64 6.07
N LYS A 122 -40.34 11.91 5.66
CA LYS A 122 -39.86 12.41 4.37
C LYS A 122 -38.34 12.33 4.26
N ARG A 123 -37.61 12.80 5.27
CA ARG A 123 -36.14 12.65 5.33
C ARG A 123 -35.71 11.18 5.28
N GLN A 124 -36.37 10.31 6.05
CA GLN A 124 -36.04 8.89 6.07
C GLN A 124 -36.28 8.21 4.71
N LYS A 125 -37.36 8.56 4.01
CA LYS A 125 -37.64 8.11 2.64
C LYS A 125 -36.61 8.64 1.64
N GLU A 126 -36.22 9.91 1.74
CA GLU A 126 -35.16 10.51 0.91
C GLU A 126 -33.80 9.83 1.16
N TYR A 127 -33.44 9.55 2.42
CA TYR A 127 -32.24 8.77 2.77
C TYR A 127 -32.30 7.35 2.22
N GLN A 128 -33.45 6.67 2.31
CA GLN A 128 -33.62 5.33 1.76
C GLN A 128 -33.52 5.32 0.22
N ALA A 129 -34.12 6.29 -0.46
CA ALA A 129 -34.04 6.42 -1.91
C ALA A 129 -32.60 6.72 -2.38
N LEU A 130 -31.89 7.62 -1.68
CA LEU A 130 -30.48 7.89 -1.95
C LEU A 130 -29.62 6.64 -1.73
N TYR A 131 -29.90 5.89 -0.66
CA TYR A 131 -29.18 4.65 -0.36
C TYR A 131 -29.44 3.56 -1.42
N GLN A 132 -30.68 3.41 -1.89
CA GLN A 132 -31.03 2.49 -2.98
C GLN A 132 -30.31 2.88 -4.28
N VAL A 133 -30.35 4.15 -4.69
CA VAL A 133 -29.62 4.61 -5.89
C VAL A 133 -28.11 4.39 -5.75
N LYS A 134 -27.54 4.61 -4.56
CA LYS A 134 -26.13 4.34 -4.29
C LYS A 134 -25.82 2.84 -4.35
N MET A 135 -26.72 2.00 -3.83
CA MET A 135 -26.61 0.54 -3.85
C MET A 135 -26.70 0.00 -5.28
N ASP A 136 -27.70 0.43 -6.05
CA ASP A 136 -27.90 0.04 -7.45
C ASP A 136 -26.70 0.47 -8.31
N ARG A 137 -26.10 1.64 -8.02
CA ARG A 137 -24.86 2.08 -8.69
C ARG A 137 -23.67 1.18 -8.35
N ILE A 138 -23.55 0.75 -7.10
CA ILE A 138 -22.49 -0.19 -6.68
C ILE A 138 -22.74 -1.57 -7.32
N GLU A 139 -23.96 -2.09 -7.26
CA GLU A 139 -24.34 -3.39 -7.82
C GLU A 139 -24.17 -3.43 -9.35
N SER A 140 -24.62 -2.39 -10.07
CA SER A 140 -24.44 -2.30 -11.52
C SER A 140 -22.98 -2.15 -11.92
N SER A 141 -22.19 -1.38 -11.17
CA SER A 141 -20.74 -1.29 -11.37
C SER A 141 -20.08 -2.64 -11.14
N TYR A 142 -20.44 -3.35 -10.06
CA TYR A 142 -19.94 -4.69 -9.72
C TYR A 142 -20.31 -5.72 -10.77
N ALA A 143 -21.59 -5.76 -11.19
CA ALA A 143 -22.08 -6.68 -12.20
C ALA A 143 -21.41 -6.43 -13.57
N ARG A 144 -21.22 -5.16 -13.95
CA ARG A 144 -20.46 -4.80 -15.15
C ARG A 144 -19.02 -5.26 -15.04
N GLU A 145 -18.38 -5.03 -13.90
CA GLU A 145 -17.01 -5.41 -13.67
C GLU A 145 -16.80 -6.94 -13.72
N CYS A 146 -17.69 -7.72 -13.11
CA CYS A 146 -17.67 -9.18 -13.23
C CYS A 146 -17.90 -9.63 -14.69
N LYS A 147 -18.82 -8.99 -15.42
CA LYS A 147 -19.06 -9.29 -16.84
C LYS A 147 -17.85 -8.94 -17.71
N GLU A 148 -17.18 -7.82 -17.48
CA GLU A 148 -15.97 -7.41 -18.19
C GLU A 148 -14.76 -8.29 -17.82
N ALA A 149 -14.64 -8.67 -16.55
CA ALA A 149 -13.64 -9.62 -16.08
C ALA A 149 -13.81 -10.96 -16.82
N PHE A 150 -15.04 -11.48 -16.87
CA PHE A 150 -15.40 -12.72 -17.55
C PHE A 150 -15.31 -12.63 -19.09
N ALA A 151 -15.73 -11.53 -19.70
CA ALA A 151 -15.64 -11.36 -21.16
C ALA A 151 -14.17 -11.23 -21.61
N GLY A 152 -13.38 -10.42 -20.90
CA GLY A 152 -11.97 -10.24 -21.22
C GLY A 152 -11.09 -11.44 -20.84
N TYR A 153 -11.62 -12.42 -20.09
CA TYR A 153 -10.95 -13.69 -19.82
C TYR A 153 -10.82 -14.53 -21.11
N MET A 154 -11.84 -14.52 -21.97
CA MET A 154 -11.87 -15.34 -23.19
C MET A 154 -11.06 -14.75 -24.36
N THR A 155 -10.79 -13.44 -24.38
CA THR A 155 -10.14 -12.76 -25.51
C THR A 155 -8.70 -12.33 -25.25
N GLY A 156 -8.27 -12.17 -23.99
CA GLY A 156 -6.99 -11.55 -23.65
C GLY A 156 -5.74 -12.39 -23.95
N VAL A 157 -5.86 -13.73 -24.01
CA VAL A 157 -4.73 -14.65 -24.13
C VAL A 157 -4.14 -14.67 -25.55
N SER A 158 -5.00 -14.68 -26.57
CA SER A 158 -4.58 -14.73 -27.98
C SER A 158 -3.86 -13.46 -28.41
N ASP A 159 -4.37 -12.30 -27.97
CA ASP A 159 -3.81 -11.00 -28.34
C ASP A 159 -2.43 -10.81 -27.73
N LEU A 160 -2.26 -11.16 -26.45
CA LEU A 160 -0.96 -11.08 -25.78
C LEU A 160 0.09 -12.01 -26.41
N THR A 161 -0.33 -13.20 -26.85
CA THR A 161 0.57 -14.15 -27.51
C THR A 161 1.08 -13.59 -28.83
N ASN A 162 0.23 -12.94 -29.61
CA ASN A 162 0.60 -12.30 -30.88
C ASN A 162 1.52 -11.08 -30.66
N ASP A 163 1.23 -10.25 -29.65
CA ASP A 163 2.05 -9.08 -29.31
C ASP A 163 3.47 -9.49 -28.91
N VAL A 164 3.61 -10.59 -28.16
CA VAL A 164 4.89 -11.09 -27.66
C VAL A 164 5.65 -11.90 -28.72
N ALA A 165 4.95 -12.57 -29.65
CA ALA A 165 5.58 -13.43 -30.66
C ALA A 165 6.52 -12.67 -31.60
N ASN A 166 6.23 -11.39 -31.87
CA ASN A 166 6.99 -10.56 -32.82
C ASN A 166 8.15 -9.78 -32.19
N LEU A 167 8.35 -9.89 -30.87
CA LEU A 167 9.41 -9.15 -30.19
C LEU A 167 10.78 -9.79 -30.44
N LYS A 168 11.75 -8.96 -30.80
CA LYS A 168 13.16 -9.36 -30.90
C LYS A 168 13.75 -9.42 -29.50
N LEU A 169 14.47 -10.49 -29.21
CA LEU A 169 15.24 -10.63 -27.98
C LEU A 169 16.43 -9.65 -28.02
N PRO A 170 16.62 -8.77 -27.02
CA PRO A 170 17.82 -7.95 -26.89
C PRO A 170 18.77 -8.58 -25.86
N PRO A 171 19.51 -9.66 -26.21
CA PRO A 171 20.41 -10.32 -25.27
C PRO A 171 21.56 -9.39 -24.90
N LEU A 172 21.96 -9.45 -23.63
CA LEU A 172 23.19 -8.81 -23.19
C LEU A 172 24.39 -9.67 -23.58
N HIS A 173 25.49 -9.02 -23.96
CA HIS A 173 26.76 -9.72 -24.06
C HIS A 173 27.18 -10.29 -22.71
N PHE A 174 27.94 -11.39 -22.74
CA PHE A 174 28.38 -12.10 -21.55
C PHE A 174 28.98 -11.18 -20.47
N HIS A 175 29.88 -10.26 -20.82
CA HIS A 175 30.49 -9.34 -19.84
C HIS A 175 29.46 -8.51 -19.08
N GLN A 176 28.39 -8.06 -19.75
CA GLN A 176 27.34 -7.25 -19.14
C GLN A 176 26.43 -8.09 -18.24
N TYR A 177 26.09 -9.30 -18.68
CA TYR A 177 25.37 -10.28 -17.87
C TYR A 177 26.17 -10.65 -16.62
N ALA A 178 27.43 -11.04 -16.79
CA ALA A 178 28.31 -11.44 -15.71
C ALA A 178 28.52 -10.29 -14.72
N MET A 179 28.71 -9.04 -15.17
CA MET A 179 28.75 -7.88 -14.27
C MET A 179 27.49 -7.74 -13.42
N ARG A 180 26.30 -7.85 -14.04
CA ARG A 180 25.04 -7.70 -13.34
C ARG A 180 24.79 -8.82 -12.31
N VAL A 181 25.38 -10.00 -12.50
CA VAL A 181 25.30 -11.13 -11.55
C VAL A 181 26.40 -11.09 -10.47
N LEU A 182 27.64 -10.79 -10.86
CA LEU A 182 28.80 -10.72 -9.97
C LEU A 182 28.68 -9.52 -9.03
N TYR A 183 28.29 -8.36 -9.57
CA TYR A 183 28.21 -7.06 -8.92
C TYR A 183 26.84 -6.37 -9.14
N PRO A 184 25.76 -6.90 -8.55
CA PRO A 184 24.42 -6.34 -8.74
C PRO A 184 24.34 -4.87 -8.30
N GLY A 185 23.83 -4.00 -9.18
CA GLY A 185 23.64 -2.57 -8.90
C GLY A 185 24.86 -1.69 -9.13
N LEU A 186 26.01 -2.26 -9.49
CA LEU A 186 27.21 -1.48 -9.87
C LEU A 186 27.24 -1.29 -11.40
N VAL A 187 27.20 -0.03 -11.83
CA VAL A 187 27.22 0.35 -13.25
C VAL A 187 28.65 0.46 -13.78
N HIS A 188 29.58 0.90 -12.93
CA HIS A 188 31.01 1.03 -13.23
C HIS A 188 31.81 0.18 -12.24
N HIS A 189 32.81 -0.54 -12.74
CA HIS A 189 33.72 -1.34 -11.93
C HIS A 189 35.10 -1.38 -12.60
N PRO A 190 36.21 -1.28 -11.84
CA PRO A 190 37.57 -1.26 -12.40
C PRO A 190 37.89 -2.43 -13.35
N ILE A 191 37.29 -3.61 -13.12
CA ILE A 191 37.47 -4.80 -13.99
C ILE A 191 36.91 -4.65 -15.42
N LEU A 192 36.10 -3.62 -15.67
CA LEU A 192 35.61 -3.25 -17.01
C LEU A 192 36.46 -2.18 -17.68
N GLU A 193 37.35 -1.53 -16.91
CA GLU A 193 38.26 -0.54 -17.45
C GLU A 193 39.37 -1.27 -18.22
N GLY A 194 39.75 -0.71 -19.37
CA GLY A 194 40.90 -1.19 -20.13
C GLY A 194 42.19 -1.06 -19.32
N ASP A 195 43.29 -1.61 -19.84
CA ASP A 195 44.61 -1.40 -19.23
C ASP A 195 44.85 0.11 -19.06
N LYS A 196 44.93 0.56 -17.81
CA LYS A 196 45.42 1.92 -17.50
C LYS A 196 46.89 2.00 -17.95
N ASP A 197 47.43 3.21 -18.08
CA ASP A 197 48.88 3.44 -18.21
C ASP A 197 49.58 3.11 -16.86
N GLU A 198 49.41 1.87 -16.40
CA GLU A 198 50.06 1.30 -15.23
C GLU A 198 51.46 0.83 -15.60
N SER A 199 52.40 0.97 -14.67
CA SER A 199 53.80 0.65 -14.91
C SER A 199 53.99 -0.84 -15.20
N GLU A 200 55.01 -1.17 -15.99
CA GLU A 200 55.32 -2.57 -16.32
C GLU A 200 55.70 -3.39 -15.09
N GLU A 201 56.27 -2.74 -14.06
CA GLU A 201 56.52 -3.34 -12.74
C GLU A 201 55.21 -3.76 -12.06
N TRP A 202 54.19 -2.89 -12.04
CA TRP A 202 52.87 -3.22 -11.49
C TRP A 202 52.23 -4.39 -12.23
N LYS A 203 52.28 -4.38 -13.57
CA LYS A 203 51.73 -5.48 -14.37
C LYS A 203 52.46 -6.78 -14.06
N SER A 204 53.79 -6.76 -13.97
CA SER A 204 54.59 -7.93 -13.62
C SER A 204 54.26 -8.47 -12.22
N ALA A 205 54.07 -7.58 -11.23
CA ALA A 205 53.64 -7.94 -9.88
C ALA A 205 52.25 -8.60 -9.88
N MET A 206 51.28 -8.04 -10.61
CA MET A 206 49.93 -8.61 -10.72
C MET A 206 49.91 -9.96 -11.45
N HIS A 207 50.70 -10.13 -12.52
CA HIS A 207 50.84 -11.44 -13.16
C HIS A 207 51.45 -12.48 -12.20
N SER A 208 52.45 -12.09 -11.42
CA SER A 208 53.06 -12.94 -10.39
C SER A 208 52.06 -13.30 -9.30
N PHE A 209 51.20 -12.35 -8.90
CA PHE A 209 50.14 -12.59 -7.94
C PHE A 209 49.05 -13.52 -8.48
N ILE A 210 48.59 -13.33 -9.72
CA ILE A 210 47.64 -14.25 -10.37
C ILE A 210 48.23 -15.67 -10.43
N LYS A 211 49.51 -15.79 -10.75
CA LYS A 211 50.19 -17.09 -10.74
C LYS A 211 50.18 -17.73 -9.35
N LEU A 212 50.45 -16.96 -8.30
CA LEU A 212 50.36 -17.44 -6.92
C LEU A 212 48.92 -17.81 -6.53
N MET A 213 47.93 -17.01 -6.94
CA MET A 213 46.50 -17.32 -6.79
C MET A 213 46.05 -18.56 -7.57
N LYS A 214 46.84 -19.03 -8.55
CA LYS A 214 46.60 -20.29 -9.27
C LYS A 214 47.29 -21.50 -8.63
N GLU A 215 47.89 -21.32 -7.45
CA GLU A 215 48.35 -22.42 -6.61
C GLU A 215 47.24 -22.81 -5.63
N GLN A 216 46.84 -24.08 -5.64
CA GLN A 216 45.65 -24.55 -4.92
C GLN A 216 45.76 -24.30 -3.41
N ASP A 217 46.89 -24.69 -2.80
CA ASP A 217 47.08 -24.61 -1.36
C ASP A 217 47.15 -23.15 -0.88
N PHE A 218 47.78 -22.27 -1.65
CA PHE A 218 47.81 -20.84 -1.37
C PHE A 218 46.40 -20.25 -1.37
N THR A 219 45.62 -20.48 -2.42
CA THR A 219 44.29 -19.89 -2.57
C THR A 219 43.31 -20.37 -1.50
N LEU A 220 43.35 -21.66 -1.14
CA LEU A 220 42.55 -22.18 -0.04
C LEU A 220 42.94 -21.54 1.29
N THR A 221 44.25 -21.45 1.58
CA THR A 221 44.75 -20.82 2.81
C THR A 221 44.39 -19.34 2.87
N PHE A 222 44.52 -18.63 1.74
CA PHE A 222 44.16 -17.22 1.59
C PHE A 222 42.68 -17.00 1.93
N ILE A 223 41.77 -17.73 1.30
CA ILE A 223 40.32 -17.59 1.52
C ILE A 223 39.96 -17.92 2.98
N ARG A 224 40.46 -19.05 3.51
CA ARG A 224 40.21 -19.47 4.90
C ARG A 224 40.71 -18.42 5.90
N THR A 225 41.87 -17.82 5.63
CA THR A 225 42.45 -16.76 6.46
C THR A 225 41.56 -15.52 6.46
N LEU A 226 41.10 -15.07 5.29
CA LEU A 226 40.20 -13.92 5.19
C LEU A 226 38.88 -14.16 5.92
N GLU A 227 38.25 -15.32 5.73
CA GLU A 227 36.98 -15.65 6.37
C GLU A 227 37.07 -15.76 7.90
N SER A 228 38.25 -16.09 8.44
CA SER A 228 38.48 -16.17 9.88
C SER A 228 38.57 -14.80 10.57
N GLN A 229 38.71 -13.70 9.82
CA GLN A 229 38.83 -12.37 10.40
C GLN A 229 37.46 -11.78 10.76
N SER A 230 37.33 -11.25 11.97
CA SER A 230 36.09 -10.59 12.43
C SER A 230 35.77 -9.30 11.66
N SER A 231 36.79 -8.64 11.11
CA SER A 231 36.64 -7.44 10.27
C SER A 231 36.19 -7.74 8.84
N PHE A 232 36.15 -9.01 8.43
CA PHE A 232 35.74 -9.42 7.09
C PHE A 232 34.22 -9.54 7.03
N GLN A 233 33.55 -8.59 6.37
CA GLN A 233 32.10 -8.48 6.33
C GLN A 233 31.46 -9.29 5.19
N MET A 234 30.13 -9.35 5.16
CA MET A 234 29.41 -10.11 4.13
C MET A 234 29.61 -9.52 2.72
N THR A 235 29.73 -8.19 2.63
CA THR A 235 30.09 -7.48 1.40
C THR A 235 31.48 -7.91 0.92
N ASP A 236 32.48 -7.96 1.80
CA ASP A 236 33.83 -8.41 1.46
C ASP A 236 33.85 -9.85 0.95
N ARG A 237 33.10 -10.76 1.58
CA ARG A 237 32.95 -12.16 1.12
C ARG A 237 32.44 -12.21 -0.31
N CYS A 238 31.43 -11.40 -0.61
CA CYS A 238 30.84 -11.33 -1.94
C CYS A 238 31.82 -10.76 -2.97
N THR A 239 32.52 -9.68 -2.63
CA THR A 239 33.51 -9.02 -3.48
C THR A 239 34.66 -9.96 -3.78
N VAL A 240 35.28 -10.58 -2.77
CA VAL A 240 36.39 -11.52 -2.95
C VAL A 240 35.97 -12.70 -3.82
N ALA A 241 34.80 -13.29 -3.61
CA ALA A 241 34.29 -14.37 -4.45
C ALA A 241 34.09 -13.97 -5.93
N SER A 242 33.63 -12.74 -6.18
CA SER A 242 33.46 -12.21 -7.54
C SER A 242 34.80 -11.89 -8.21
N LEU A 243 35.74 -11.28 -7.48
CA LEU A 243 37.09 -11.01 -7.97
C LEU A 243 37.86 -12.30 -8.26
N LEU A 244 37.76 -13.30 -7.38
CA LEU A 244 38.35 -14.63 -7.56
C LEU A 244 37.85 -15.30 -8.84
N MET A 245 36.54 -15.27 -9.09
CA MET A 245 35.97 -15.85 -10.31
C MET A 245 36.53 -15.16 -11.56
N VAL A 246 36.68 -13.83 -11.54
CA VAL A 246 37.24 -13.05 -12.66
C VAL A 246 38.74 -13.31 -12.83
N ALA A 247 39.51 -13.37 -11.73
CA ALA A 247 40.94 -13.65 -11.77
C ALA A 247 41.26 -15.07 -12.29
N MET A 248 40.35 -16.02 -12.09
CA MET A 248 40.49 -17.42 -12.54
C MET A 248 39.65 -17.75 -13.79
N GLN A 249 39.08 -16.76 -14.48
CA GLN A 249 38.14 -17.00 -15.59
C GLN A 249 38.78 -17.68 -16.83
N ASP A 250 40.10 -17.62 -16.94
CA ASP A 250 40.87 -18.24 -18.02
C ASP A 250 41.18 -19.72 -17.73
N ASP A 251 40.90 -20.19 -16.51
CA ASP A 251 41.00 -21.60 -16.10
C ASP A 251 39.85 -21.97 -15.14
N LEU A 252 38.68 -22.24 -15.72
CA LEU A 252 37.53 -22.70 -14.94
C LEU A 252 37.74 -24.09 -14.33
N ARG A 253 38.68 -24.91 -14.81
CA ARG A 253 39.00 -26.19 -14.17
C ARG A 253 39.58 -25.93 -12.79
N PHE A 254 40.55 -25.03 -12.70
CA PHE A 254 41.12 -24.60 -11.44
C PHE A 254 40.06 -23.96 -10.53
N ALA A 255 39.25 -23.03 -11.05
CA ALA A 255 38.16 -22.41 -10.28
C ALA A 255 37.16 -23.45 -9.72
N THR A 256 36.84 -24.48 -10.52
CA THR A 256 35.96 -25.59 -10.10
C THR A 256 36.61 -26.42 -9.00
N SER A 257 37.92 -26.70 -9.09
CA SER A 257 38.67 -27.39 -8.03
C SER A 257 38.59 -26.64 -6.70
N ILE A 258 38.93 -25.35 -6.70
CA ILE A 258 38.85 -24.48 -5.51
C ILE A 258 37.43 -24.46 -4.95
N LEU A 259 36.42 -24.27 -5.80
CA LEU A 259 35.02 -24.27 -5.37
C LEU A 259 34.64 -25.60 -4.70
N THR A 260 35.00 -26.75 -5.27
CA THR A 260 34.66 -28.06 -4.68
C THR A 260 35.32 -28.27 -3.33
N MET A 261 36.58 -27.86 -3.16
CA MET A 261 37.29 -27.96 -1.88
C MET A 261 36.65 -27.07 -0.81
N LEU A 262 36.26 -25.84 -1.15
CA LEU A 262 35.58 -24.94 -0.22
C LEU A 262 34.16 -25.43 0.12
N LEU A 263 33.42 -25.96 -0.86
CA LEU A 263 32.12 -26.56 -0.61
C LEU A 263 32.23 -27.81 0.27
N LEU A 264 33.29 -28.61 0.10
CA LEU A 264 33.56 -29.75 0.96
C LEU A 264 33.75 -29.32 2.41
N ASP A 265 34.51 -28.26 2.67
CA ASP A 265 34.68 -27.70 4.03
C ASP A 265 33.33 -27.30 4.64
N LEU A 266 32.42 -26.69 3.86
CA LEU A 266 31.07 -26.34 4.31
C LEU A 266 30.19 -27.57 4.56
N ILE A 267 30.25 -28.57 3.68
CA ILE A 267 29.49 -29.82 3.80
C ILE A 267 29.93 -30.59 5.05
N GLN A 268 31.23 -30.70 5.31
CA GLN A 268 31.77 -31.33 6.52
C GLN A 268 31.33 -30.59 7.79
N LYS A 269 31.38 -29.25 7.79
CA LYS A 269 30.86 -28.44 8.91
C LYS A 269 29.35 -28.67 9.13
N ALA A 270 28.57 -28.78 8.06
CA ALA A 270 27.13 -29.02 8.14
C ALA A 270 26.78 -30.44 8.60
N GLY A 271 27.52 -31.45 8.14
CA GLY A 271 27.36 -32.85 8.52
C GLY A 271 27.69 -33.11 10.00
N ASN A 272 28.71 -32.42 10.52
CA ASN A 272 29.05 -32.45 11.95
C ASN A 272 28.11 -31.58 12.81
N GLY A 273 27.27 -30.75 12.18
CA GLY A 273 26.32 -29.85 12.82
C GLY A 273 24.98 -30.50 13.16
N LYS A 274 24.16 -29.81 13.94
CA LYS A 274 22.82 -30.29 14.34
C LYS A 274 21.76 -30.21 13.24
N HIS A 275 22.00 -29.42 12.19
CA HIS A 275 20.99 -29.08 11.18
C HIS A 275 21.57 -29.10 9.75
N PRO A 276 21.80 -30.29 9.17
CA PRO A 276 22.36 -30.42 7.83
C PRO A 276 21.47 -29.77 6.75
N LYS A 277 20.15 -29.67 6.97
CA LYS A 277 19.19 -29.01 6.07
C LYS A 277 19.45 -27.50 5.87
N LEU A 278 20.27 -26.86 6.72
CA LEU A 278 20.57 -25.43 6.60
C LEU A 278 21.76 -25.12 5.68
N LEU A 279 22.50 -26.13 5.23
CA LEU A 279 23.61 -25.96 4.30
C LEU A 279 23.16 -25.23 3.03
N LEU A 280 23.96 -24.25 2.59
CA LEU A 280 23.70 -23.42 1.41
C LEU A 280 22.37 -22.64 1.46
N ARG A 281 21.71 -22.49 2.61
CA ARG A 281 20.42 -21.76 2.69
C ARG A 281 20.57 -20.24 2.55
N ARG A 282 21.67 -19.69 3.05
CA ARG A 282 22.01 -18.26 3.00
C ARG A 282 23.37 -18.10 2.34
N THR A 283 23.75 -16.90 1.94
CA THR A 283 25.12 -16.65 1.50
C THR A 283 25.84 -16.08 2.71
N GLU A 284 26.70 -16.88 3.34
CA GLU A 284 27.44 -16.51 4.56
C GLU A 284 28.95 -16.76 4.39
N SER A 285 29.37 -17.35 3.26
CA SER A 285 30.76 -17.66 2.90
C SER A 285 31.12 -17.22 1.48
N VAL A 286 32.42 -17.09 1.23
CA VAL A 286 33.03 -16.88 -0.09
C VAL A 286 32.64 -18.03 -1.02
N ALA A 287 32.67 -19.27 -0.54
CA ALA A 287 32.32 -20.46 -1.32
C ALA A 287 30.89 -20.41 -1.89
N GLU A 288 29.94 -19.92 -1.11
CA GLU A 288 28.53 -19.81 -1.51
C GLU A 288 28.29 -18.76 -2.59
N LYS A 289 28.97 -17.61 -2.49
CA LYS A 289 28.95 -16.61 -3.56
C LYS A 289 29.72 -17.12 -4.79
N LEU A 290 30.87 -17.77 -4.60
CA LEU A 290 31.67 -18.33 -5.68
C LEU A 290 30.88 -19.40 -6.45
N LEU A 291 30.08 -20.23 -5.77
CA LEU A 291 29.14 -21.16 -6.40
C LEU A 291 28.16 -20.43 -7.32
N THR A 292 27.58 -19.32 -6.84
CA THR A 292 26.63 -18.52 -7.64
C THR A 292 27.31 -17.93 -8.87
N ASN A 293 28.55 -17.45 -8.72
CA ASN A 293 29.36 -16.90 -9.80
C ASN A 293 29.76 -17.98 -10.82
N TRP A 294 30.15 -19.16 -10.36
CA TRP A 294 30.48 -20.32 -11.19
C TRP A 294 29.27 -20.82 -11.99
N LEU A 295 28.08 -20.87 -11.36
CA LEU A 295 26.82 -21.16 -12.07
C LEU A 295 26.52 -20.12 -13.15
N ALA A 296 26.83 -18.84 -12.89
CA ALA A 296 26.61 -17.78 -13.87
C ALA A 296 27.43 -18.00 -15.15
N TYR A 297 28.69 -18.43 -15.03
CA TYR A 297 29.56 -18.74 -16.19
C TYR A 297 29.12 -20.02 -16.89
N THR A 298 28.92 -21.10 -16.13
CA THR A 298 28.67 -22.44 -16.68
C THR A 298 27.26 -22.62 -17.24
N LEU A 299 26.28 -21.85 -16.78
CA LEU A 299 24.90 -21.92 -17.28
C LEU A 299 24.55 -20.83 -18.28
N HIS A 300 25.50 -19.96 -18.64
CA HIS A 300 25.22 -18.87 -19.59
C HIS A 300 24.72 -19.40 -20.95
N ASP A 301 25.36 -20.42 -21.51
CA ASP A 301 24.99 -20.96 -22.83
C ASP A 301 23.61 -21.66 -22.79
N PHE A 302 23.31 -22.32 -21.67
CA PHE A 302 21.99 -22.91 -21.44
C PHE A 302 20.91 -21.83 -21.30
N LEU A 303 21.23 -20.75 -20.59
CA LEU A 303 20.36 -19.59 -20.43
C LEU A 303 20.14 -18.86 -21.76
N GLU A 304 21.18 -18.58 -22.52
CA GLU A 304 21.10 -17.87 -23.80
C GLU A 304 20.33 -18.70 -24.85
N GLY A 305 20.61 -20.01 -24.94
CA GLY A 305 20.04 -20.88 -25.96
C GLY A 305 18.64 -21.42 -25.70
N HIS A 306 18.32 -21.78 -24.45
CA HIS A 306 17.07 -22.51 -24.12
C HIS A 306 16.10 -21.62 -23.31
N VAL A 307 16.56 -21.12 -22.17
CA VAL A 307 15.68 -20.47 -21.17
C VAL A 307 15.39 -19.00 -21.51
N GLY A 308 16.35 -18.32 -22.12
CA GLY A 308 16.38 -16.86 -22.26
C GLY A 308 15.21 -16.34 -23.07
N GLN A 309 14.87 -16.99 -24.17
CA GLN A 309 13.71 -16.61 -24.96
C GLN A 309 12.40 -16.74 -24.18
N LYS A 310 12.24 -17.81 -23.39
CA LYS A 310 11.03 -18.03 -22.58
C LYS A 310 10.93 -17.01 -21.45
N LEU A 311 12.05 -16.69 -20.81
CA LEU A 311 12.12 -15.66 -19.76
C LEU A 311 11.78 -14.27 -20.31
N PHE A 312 12.33 -13.91 -21.46
CA PHE A 312 12.04 -12.64 -22.11
C PHE A 312 10.58 -12.53 -22.55
N LYS A 313 10.00 -13.61 -23.08
CA LYS A 313 8.58 -13.67 -23.43
C LYS A 313 7.70 -13.48 -22.20
N LEU A 314 8.01 -14.13 -21.08
CA LEU A 314 7.29 -13.93 -19.81
C LEU A 314 7.40 -12.48 -19.32
N PHE A 315 8.62 -11.92 -19.27
CA PHE A 315 8.83 -10.52 -18.88
C PHE A 315 8.02 -9.55 -19.76
N SER A 316 8.09 -9.75 -21.08
CA SER A 316 7.38 -8.92 -22.05
C SER A 316 5.87 -9.07 -21.92
N ALA A 317 5.37 -10.30 -21.71
CA ALA A 317 3.96 -10.58 -21.48
C ALA A 317 3.45 -9.86 -20.22
N ILE A 318 4.19 -9.93 -19.11
CA ILE A 318 3.85 -9.20 -17.87
C ILE A 318 3.82 -7.69 -18.15
N ASN A 319 4.87 -7.16 -18.77
CA ASN A 319 5.00 -5.72 -18.98
C ASN A 319 3.88 -5.17 -19.90
N ILE A 320 3.62 -5.83 -21.03
CA ILE A 320 2.53 -5.46 -21.95
C ILE A 320 1.17 -5.60 -21.26
N HIS A 321 0.94 -6.67 -20.49
CA HIS A 321 -0.32 -6.90 -19.80
C HIS A 321 -0.61 -5.84 -18.73
N LEU A 322 0.43 -5.35 -18.03
CA LEU A 322 0.32 -4.27 -17.06
C LEU A 322 0.04 -2.93 -17.75
N GLU A 323 0.79 -2.57 -18.79
CA GLU A 323 0.67 -1.28 -19.48
C GLU A 323 -0.66 -1.08 -20.23
N LYS A 324 -1.35 -2.18 -20.58
CA LYS A 324 -2.70 -2.15 -21.18
C LYS A 324 -3.78 -1.63 -20.23
N GLN A 325 -3.48 -1.45 -18.93
CA GLN A 325 -4.42 -0.97 -17.91
C GLN A 325 -3.78 0.13 -17.04
N PRO A 326 -4.57 0.86 -16.24
CA PRO A 326 -4.07 1.94 -15.39
C PRO A 326 -2.98 1.47 -14.40
N ILE A 327 -1.91 2.27 -14.31
CA ILE A 327 -0.80 2.13 -13.36
C ILE A 327 -0.63 3.46 -12.64
N ASP A 328 -0.69 3.45 -11.32
CA ASP A 328 -0.39 4.64 -10.50
C ASP A 328 1.11 4.95 -10.56
N ALA A 329 1.45 6.21 -10.86
CA ALA A 329 2.84 6.61 -11.09
C ALA A 329 3.64 6.78 -9.79
N ILE A 330 2.96 6.99 -8.66
CA ILE A 330 3.56 7.23 -7.35
C ILE A 330 3.65 5.91 -6.57
N THR A 331 2.53 5.20 -6.41
CA THR A 331 2.48 3.95 -5.61
C THR A 331 2.99 2.74 -6.39
N SER A 332 3.07 2.85 -7.73
CA SER A 332 3.32 1.74 -8.66
C SER A 332 2.26 0.62 -8.57
N GLU A 333 1.06 0.93 -8.06
CA GLU A 333 -0.08 0.00 -8.06
C GLU A 333 -0.70 -0.09 -9.45
N ALA A 334 -1.05 -1.30 -9.89
CA ALA A 334 -1.62 -1.52 -11.21
C ALA A 334 -2.88 -2.38 -11.14
N LYS A 335 -3.82 -2.12 -12.05
CA LYS A 335 -5.08 -2.87 -12.13
C LYS A 335 -4.91 -4.34 -12.52
N ASN A 336 -3.89 -4.64 -13.33
CA ASN A 336 -3.54 -5.99 -13.80
C ASN A 336 -2.33 -6.58 -13.05
N SER A 337 -2.03 -6.12 -11.83
CA SER A 337 -0.95 -6.68 -11.02
C SER A 337 -1.22 -8.14 -10.67
N LEU A 338 -0.18 -8.96 -10.67
CA LEU A 338 -0.20 -10.33 -10.13
C LEU A 338 0.07 -10.36 -8.61
N SER A 339 0.65 -9.28 -8.07
CA SER A 339 0.87 -9.09 -6.63
C SER A 339 -0.30 -8.35 -6.02
N GLU A 340 -0.83 -8.87 -4.90
CA GLU A 340 -1.87 -8.20 -4.12
C GLU A 340 -1.40 -6.86 -3.55
N ASP A 341 -0.13 -6.76 -3.14
CA ASP A 341 0.44 -5.55 -2.53
C ASP A 341 0.53 -4.39 -3.52
N LYS A 342 0.69 -4.69 -4.81
CA LYS A 342 0.70 -3.71 -5.91
C LYS A 342 -0.60 -3.68 -6.69
N PHE A 343 -1.68 -4.17 -6.09
CA PHE A 343 -2.97 -4.22 -6.75
C PHE A 343 -3.74 -2.91 -6.60
N LEU A 344 -4.15 -2.31 -7.71
CA LEU A 344 -4.97 -1.10 -7.69
C LEU A 344 -6.41 -1.43 -7.27
N ARG A 345 -6.73 -1.17 -5.99
CA ARG A 345 -8.05 -1.45 -5.39
C ARG A 345 -9.11 -0.43 -5.77
N GLN A 346 -8.72 0.77 -6.20
CA GLN A 346 -9.66 1.82 -6.60
C GLN A 346 -10.18 1.59 -8.02
N THR A 347 -11.49 1.82 -8.23
CA THR A 347 -12.09 1.78 -9.56
C THR A 347 -11.83 3.11 -10.26
N ILE A 348 -10.90 3.09 -11.22
CA ILE A 348 -10.55 4.24 -12.05
C ILE A 348 -11.30 4.13 -13.39
N GLU A 349 -12.04 5.18 -13.75
CA GLU A 349 -12.62 5.32 -15.08
C GLU A 349 -11.52 5.78 -16.05
N PHE A 350 -11.36 5.08 -17.18
CA PHE A 350 -10.38 5.43 -18.20
C PHE A 350 -10.89 5.06 -19.59
N LYS A 351 -10.32 5.68 -20.61
CA LYS A 351 -10.52 5.31 -22.01
C LYS A 351 -9.16 5.10 -22.67
N THR A 352 -9.10 4.15 -23.59
CA THR A 352 -7.95 4.01 -24.50
C THR A 352 -8.13 5.01 -25.63
N ILE A 353 -7.13 5.85 -25.86
CA ILE A 353 -7.06 6.79 -26.99
C ILE A 353 -5.83 6.47 -27.84
N VAL A 354 -5.90 6.80 -29.12
CA VAL A 354 -4.84 6.59 -30.10
C VAL A 354 -4.21 7.94 -30.43
N LEU A 355 -2.89 8.02 -30.36
CA LEU A 355 -2.14 9.24 -30.64
C LEU A 355 -1.31 9.12 -31.91
N ASN A 356 -1.16 10.25 -32.59
CA ASN A 356 -0.23 10.42 -33.71
C ASN A 356 0.91 11.32 -33.25
N ILE A 357 2.14 10.86 -33.40
CA ILE A 357 3.34 11.52 -32.88
C ILE A 357 4.23 11.98 -34.01
N GLU A 358 4.54 13.27 -34.02
CA GLU A 358 5.65 13.84 -34.79
C GLU A 358 6.90 13.87 -33.89
N TYR A 359 7.83 12.94 -34.12
CA TYR A 359 9.09 12.88 -33.39
C TYR A 359 10.18 13.66 -34.13
N ILE A 360 10.79 14.62 -33.43
CA ILE A 360 11.87 15.46 -33.96
C ILE A 360 13.17 15.07 -33.30
N CYS A 361 14.09 14.54 -34.09
CA CYS A 361 15.42 14.16 -33.64
C CYS A 361 16.46 14.69 -34.63
N GLU A 362 17.48 15.40 -34.12
CA GLU A 362 18.61 15.92 -34.91
C GLU A 362 18.20 16.70 -36.18
N GLY A 363 17.12 17.48 -36.10
CA GLY A 363 16.60 18.28 -37.23
C GLY A 363 15.78 17.49 -38.26
N THR A 364 15.58 16.19 -38.07
CA THR A 364 14.67 15.36 -38.87
C THR A 364 13.34 15.15 -38.16
N SER A 365 12.22 15.25 -38.89
CA SER A 365 10.87 14.96 -38.38
C SER A 365 10.38 13.63 -38.94
N LYS A 366 10.00 12.71 -38.06
CA LYS A 366 9.39 11.41 -38.40
C LYS A 366 8.01 11.31 -37.77
N LYS A 367 7.03 10.84 -38.53
CA LYS A 367 5.65 10.66 -38.06
C LYS A 367 5.38 9.20 -37.73
N TYR A 368 4.76 8.98 -36.58
CA TYR A 368 4.31 7.68 -36.08
C TYR A 368 2.82 7.77 -35.79
N GLU A 369 2.03 6.81 -36.26
CA GLU A 369 0.58 6.78 -36.08
C GLU A 369 0.18 5.51 -35.31
N GLY A 370 -0.94 5.57 -34.59
CA GLY A 370 -1.50 4.37 -33.96
C GLY A 370 -0.97 4.04 -32.56
N ILE A 371 -0.47 5.02 -31.80
CA ILE A 371 0.06 4.78 -30.45
C ILE A 371 -1.07 4.80 -29.42
N SER A 372 -1.43 3.63 -28.90
CA SER A 372 -2.49 3.50 -27.88
C SER A 372 -1.99 3.87 -26.48
N VAL A 373 -2.69 4.80 -25.83
CA VAL A 373 -2.44 5.24 -24.44
C VAL A 373 -3.75 5.35 -23.66
N LEU A 374 -3.68 5.55 -22.35
CA LEU A 374 -4.86 5.71 -21.49
C LEU A 374 -5.04 7.18 -21.13
N THR A 375 -6.29 7.63 -21.03
CA THR A 375 -6.61 9.01 -20.59
C THR A 375 -6.07 9.32 -19.19
N CYS A 376 -5.96 8.30 -18.34
CA CYS A 376 -5.42 8.38 -17.00
C CYS A 376 -3.90 8.21 -16.93
N ASP A 377 -3.17 8.07 -18.05
CA ASP A 377 -1.72 8.05 -18.01
C ASP A 377 -1.18 9.46 -17.67
N THR A 378 -0.14 9.52 -16.84
CA THR A 378 0.66 10.74 -16.65
C THR A 378 1.39 11.12 -17.93
N ILE A 379 1.92 12.35 -18.02
CA ILE A 379 2.69 12.78 -19.18
C ILE A 379 3.99 11.98 -19.31
N SER A 380 4.66 11.66 -18.20
CA SER A 380 5.84 10.78 -18.23
C SER A 380 5.50 9.36 -18.70
N GLN A 381 4.43 8.75 -18.20
CA GLN A 381 3.98 7.43 -18.69
C GLN A 381 3.61 7.47 -20.18
N THR A 382 2.99 8.55 -20.64
CA THR A 382 2.68 8.75 -22.05
C THR A 382 3.96 8.82 -22.90
N LYS A 383 4.95 9.61 -22.45
CA LYS A 383 6.27 9.68 -23.11
C LYS A 383 6.96 8.32 -23.15
N GLU A 384 6.93 7.56 -22.06
CA GLU A 384 7.48 6.19 -22.02
C GLU A 384 6.82 5.26 -23.05
N LYS A 385 5.48 5.29 -23.15
CA LYS A 385 4.74 4.48 -24.14
C LYS A 385 5.07 4.89 -25.58
N ILE A 386 5.24 6.18 -25.84
CA ILE A 386 5.64 6.70 -27.16
C ILE A 386 7.06 6.22 -27.51
N ILE A 387 8.03 6.40 -26.62
CA ILE A 387 9.42 5.99 -26.83
C ILE A 387 9.47 4.47 -27.05
N LYS A 388 8.77 3.69 -26.24
CA LYS A 388 8.68 2.24 -26.40
C LYS A 388 8.14 1.83 -27.76
N HIS A 389 7.17 2.55 -28.32
CA HIS A 389 6.66 2.26 -29.66
C HIS A 389 7.69 2.60 -30.75
N ILE A 390 8.36 3.75 -30.63
CA ILE A 390 9.36 4.23 -31.61
C ILE A 390 10.61 3.36 -31.59
N TYR A 391 11.09 2.98 -30.40
CA TYR A 391 12.34 2.25 -30.16
C TYR A 391 12.14 0.76 -29.87
N LYS A 392 10.97 0.18 -30.21
CA LYS A 392 10.64 -1.23 -29.93
C LYS A 392 11.65 -2.26 -30.43
N ASP A 393 12.39 -1.92 -31.50
CA ASP A 393 13.40 -2.77 -32.15
C ASP A 393 14.82 -2.53 -31.63
N PHE A 394 15.01 -1.56 -30.72
CA PHE A 394 16.32 -1.15 -30.21
C PHE A 394 16.50 -1.54 -28.73
N PRO A 395 17.73 -1.86 -28.28
CA PRO A 395 18.04 -2.09 -26.87
C PRO A 395 17.70 -0.88 -25.99
N TYR A 396 17.33 -1.11 -24.73
CA TYR A 396 16.90 -0.03 -23.83
C TYR A 396 17.96 1.07 -23.63
N ARG A 397 19.26 0.75 -23.70
CA ARG A 397 20.34 1.76 -23.58
C ARG A 397 20.35 2.82 -24.67
N GLU A 398 19.79 2.52 -25.83
CA GLU A 398 19.68 3.47 -26.94
C GLU A 398 18.45 4.37 -26.82
N TRP A 399 17.59 4.13 -25.83
CA TRP A 399 16.36 4.90 -25.66
C TRP A 399 16.69 6.25 -25.02
N PRO A 400 16.10 7.35 -25.54
CA PRO A 400 16.27 8.66 -24.93
C PRO A 400 15.66 8.70 -23.53
N ASN A 401 16.25 9.49 -22.64
CA ASN A 401 15.66 9.72 -21.33
C ASN A 401 14.35 10.49 -21.47
N VAL A 402 13.31 10.03 -20.77
CA VAL A 402 11.99 10.64 -20.75
C VAL A 402 12.04 12.09 -20.28
N GLU A 403 12.94 12.41 -19.35
CA GLU A 403 13.11 13.76 -18.79
C GLU A 403 13.73 14.74 -19.80
N GLU A 404 14.53 14.25 -20.73
CA GLU A 404 15.17 15.05 -21.79
C GLU A 404 14.21 15.37 -22.95
N LEU A 405 12.98 14.84 -22.90
CA LEU A 405 11.98 14.98 -23.95
C LEU A 405 10.78 15.81 -23.49
N SER A 406 10.38 16.73 -24.36
CA SER A 406 9.19 17.56 -24.24
C SER A 406 8.09 17.06 -25.16
N LEU A 407 6.87 16.95 -24.63
CA LEU A 407 5.68 16.55 -25.38
C LEU A 407 4.80 17.79 -25.60
N GLY A 408 4.69 18.24 -26.85
CA GLY A 408 3.86 19.37 -27.26
C GLY A 408 2.53 18.93 -27.84
N PHE A 409 1.44 19.57 -27.43
CA PHE A 409 0.10 19.41 -27.98
C PHE A 409 -0.30 20.67 -28.75
N ALA A 410 -0.61 20.51 -30.04
CA ALA A 410 -1.11 21.62 -30.86
C ALA A 410 -2.58 21.88 -30.51
N SER A 411 -2.85 23.02 -29.87
CA SER A 411 -4.20 23.47 -29.58
C SER A 411 -4.92 23.91 -30.87
N ALA A 412 -6.25 23.90 -30.85
CA ALA A 412 -7.11 24.33 -31.98
C ALA A 412 -6.81 25.76 -32.47
N ASN A 413 -6.15 26.58 -31.64
CA ASN A 413 -5.77 27.95 -31.95
C ASN A 413 -4.39 28.08 -32.63
N GLY A 414 -3.72 26.96 -32.96
CA GLY A 414 -2.38 26.93 -33.56
C GLY A 414 -1.22 27.12 -32.57
N ALA A 415 -1.51 27.33 -31.28
CA ALA A 415 -0.50 27.39 -30.23
C ALA A 415 -0.10 25.98 -29.77
N VAL A 416 1.21 25.72 -29.60
CA VAL A 416 1.73 24.45 -29.08
C VAL A 416 1.85 24.56 -27.56
N LEU A 417 1.07 23.77 -26.83
CA LEU A 417 1.13 23.65 -25.37
C LEU A 417 2.11 22.54 -25.00
N VAL A 418 3.14 22.84 -24.21
CA VAL A 418 4.04 21.81 -23.67
C VAL A 418 3.36 21.14 -22.47
N LEU A 419 3.17 19.83 -22.56
CA LEU A 419 2.59 19.02 -21.51
C LEU A 419 3.68 18.60 -20.52
N GLN A 420 3.41 18.78 -19.23
CA GLN A 420 4.28 18.38 -18.13
C GLN A 420 3.47 17.71 -17.02
N ASP A 421 4.09 16.81 -16.27
CA ASP A 421 3.47 16.17 -15.10
C ASP A 421 3.13 17.21 -14.02
N GLU A 422 3.97 18.23 -13.90
CA GLU A 422 3.80 19.36 -12.99
C GLU A 422 3.91 20.68 -13.76
N ASP A 423 2.89 21.53 -13.63
CA ASP A 423 2.81 22.88 -14.19
C ASP A 423 1.98 23.79 -13.26
N THR A 424 1.63 24.99 -13.73
CA THR A 424 0.77 25.91 -12.96
C THR A 424 -0.70 25.49 -12.90
N THR A 425 -1.10 24.45 -13.63
CA THR A 425 -2.49 24.02 -13.78
C THR A 425 -2.86 22.78 -12.98
N ASN A 426 -1.91 22.17 -12.24
CA ASN A 426 -2.17 20.99 -11.42
C ASN A 426 -3.35 21.19 -10.44
N ASP A 427 -4.13 20.13 -10.27
CA ASP A 427 -5.19 20.08 -9.25
C ASP A 427 -4.58 19.99 -7.84
N ILE A 428 -4.71 21.07 -7.05
CA ILE A 428 -4.27 21.12 -5.65
C ILE A 428 -5.47 20.95 -4.72
N SER A 429 -5.41 19.95 -3.85
CA SER A 429 -6.45 19.61 -2.87
C SER A 429 -5.81 19.52 -1.48
N GLY A 430 -5.75 20.66 -0.78
CA GLY A 430 -5.09 20.76 0.52
C GLY A 430 -3.59 20.55 0.42
N GLU A 431 -3.06 19.57 1.16
CA GLU A 431 -1.63 19.18 1.08
C GLU A 431 -1.28 18.42 -0.19
N TRP A 432 -2.27 17.97 -0.98
CA TRP A 432 -2.05 17.06 -2.10
C TRP A 432 -2.06 17.77 -3.44
N LYS A 433 -1.07 17.51 -4.28
CA LYS A 433 -0.98 17.97 -5.66
C LYS A 433 -1.07 16.78 -6.63
N ARG A 434 -2.04 16.81 -7.55
CA ARG A 434 -2.26 15.72 -8.50
C ARG A 434 -1.35 15.87 -9.71
N LEU A 435 -0.67 14.79 -10.12
CA LEU A 435 0.06 14.76 -11.39
C LEU A 435 -0.89 14.94 -12.57
N ASN A 436 -0.46 15.73 -13.55
CA ASN A 436 -1.25 15.99 -14.74
C ASN A 436 -1.32 14.74 -15.63
N THR A 437 -2.49 14.49 -16.19
CA THR A 437 -2.77 13.36 -17.09
C THR A 437 -3.23 13.86 -18.47
N LEU A 438 -3.36 12.96 -19.44
CA LEU A 438 -3.95 13.32 -20.74
C LEU A 438 -5.40 13.81 -20.62
N GLU A 439 -6.16 13.29 -19.66
CA GLU A 439 -7.50 13.76 -19.34
C GLU A 439 -7.52 15.18 -18.77
N HIS A 440 -6.53 15.55 -17.95
CA HIS A 440 -6.37 16.91 -17.42
C HIS A 440 -6.28 17.95 -18.54
N TYR A 441 -5.43 17.68 -19.53
CA TYR A 441 -5.28 18.53 -20.71
C TYR A 441 -6.37 18.31 -21.78
N LYS A 442 -7.33 17.43 -21.52
CA LYS A 442 -8.46 17.08 -22.41
C LYS A 442 -8.01 16.70 -23.82
N VAL A 443 -6.92 15.93 -23.93
CA VAL A 443 -6.37 15.50 -25.23
C VAL A 443 -7.39 14.58 -25.93
N PRO A 444 -7.90 14.97 -27.13
CA PRO A 444 -8.83 14.13 -27.88
C PRO A 444 -8.19 12.87 -28.47
N ASP A 445 -9.03 11.90 -28.83
CA ASP A 445 -8.61 10.73 -29.60
C ASP A 445 -8.11 11.14 -31.00
N HIS A 446 -7.11 10.42 -31.52
CA HIS A 446 -6.40 10.72 -32.78
C HIS A 446 -5.70 12.09 -32.84
N SER A 447 -5.34 12.65 -31.68
CA SER A 447 -4.60 13.90 -31.60
C SER A 447 -3.18 13.79 -32.15
N ASN A 448 -2.72 14.88 -32.80
CA ASN A 448 -1.33 15.03 -33.22
C ASN A 448 -0.52 15.71 -32.11
N LEU A 449 0.46 15.01 -31.56
CA LEU A 449 1.40 15.51 -30.58
C LEU A 449 2.81 15.55 -31.19
N ARG A 450 3.65 16.44 -30.67
CA ARG A 450 5.03 16.62 -31.10
C ARG A 450 5.97 16.24 -29.96
N LEU A 451 6.85 15.28 -30.20
CA LEU A 451 7.88 14.87 -29.25
C LEU A 451 9.23 15.45 -29.71
N ALA A 452 9.86 16.28 -28.89
CA ALA A 452 11.14 16.93 -29.23
C ALA A 452 12.06 17.02 -28.00
N PRO A 453 13.40 17.08 -28.18
CA PRO A 453 14.33 17.38 -27.10
C PRO A 453 13.89 18.62 -26.34
N ALA A 454 13.84 18.52 -25.01
CA ALA A 454 13.52 19.64 -24.16
C ALA A 454 14.56 20.77 -24.41
N PRO A 455 14.13 22.03 -24.56
CA PRO A 455 15.07 23.14 -24.65
C PRO A 455 15.92 23.14 -23.37
N VAL A 456 17.25 23.21 -23.53
CA VAL A 456 18.21 23.28 -22.41
C VAL A 456 17.96 24.59 -21.66
N THR A 457 17.05 24.59 -20.69
CA THR A 457 17.07 25.60 -19.63
C THR A 457 18.27 25.30 -18.75
N PRO A 458 19.20 26.26 -18.54
CA PRO A 458 20.31 26.03 -17.63
C PRO A 458 19.72 25.69 -16.25
N PRO A 459 20.33 24.76 -15.50
CA PRO A 459 19.87 24.44 -14.17
C PRO A 459 19.96 25.71 -13.33
N TYR A 460 18.81 26.18 -12.83
CA TYR A 460 18.80 27.08 -11.70
C TYR A 460 19.59 26.39 -10.58
N GLU A 461 20.59 27.09 -10.04
CA GLU A 461 21.41 26.65 -8.93
C GLU A 461 20.52 26.25 -7.74
N TYR A 462 20.25 24.95 -7.62
CA TYR A 462 20.00 24.31 -6.34
C TYR A 462 21.23 23.46 -6.03
N GLY A 463 21.78 23.71 -4.84
CA GLY A 463 23.07 23.21 -4.40
C GLY A 463 23.25 21.71 -4.59
N SER A 464 24.47 21.37 -4.99
CA SER A 464 25.09 20.05 -4.91
C SER A 464 24.64 19.25 -3.69
N ALA A 465 23.65 18.37 -3.90
CA ALA A 465 23.26 17.30 -2.97
C ALA A 465 22.53 16.11 -3.64
N ALA A 466 22.22 16.18 -4.94
CA ALA A 466 21.48 15.13 -5.66
C ALA A 466 22.39 14.04 -6.28
N GLN A 467 23.72 14.20 -6.22
CA GLN A 467 24.67 13.26 -6.83
C GLN A 467 25.15 12.14 -5.87
N LEU A 468 24.56 12.04 -4.67
CA LEU A 468 24.91 11.03 -3.66
C LEU A 468 23.76 10.07 -3.29
N LEU A 469 22.64 10.05 -4.02
CA LEU A 469 21.51 9.16 -3.71
C LEU A 469 21.21 8.08 -4.75
N SER A 470 22.08 7.89 -5.76
CA SER A 470 21.97 6.75 -6.70
C SER A 470 22.82 5.53 -6.30
N THR A 471 23.52 5.57 -5.16
CA THR A 471 24.37 4.48 -4.66
C THR A 471 23.89 3.95 -3.31
N SER A 472 22.68 3.38 -3.28
CA SER A 472 22.29 2.47 -2.18
C SER A 472 21.25 1.44 -2.62
N PHE A 473 21.62 0.55 -3.55
CA PHE A 473 21.00 -0.76 -3.61
C PHE A 473 21.57 -1.61 -2.46
N GLN A 474 20.96 -1.52 -1.29
CA GLN A 474 21.21 -2.48 -0.21
C GLN A 474 20.14 -3.57 -0.19
N THR A 475 20.66 -4.76 0.01
CA THR A 475 20.05 -6.07 0.14
C THR A 475 18.78 -6.11 0.98
N SER A 476 17.83 -6.93 0.52
CA SER A 476 16.66 -7.41 1.23
C SER A 476 16.95 -7.89 2.66
N HIS A 477 16.49 -7.13 3.65
CA HIS A 477 15.96 -7.66 4.90
C HIS A 477 14.70 -6.89 5.28
N ALA A 478 13.70 -7.63 5.75
CA ALA A 478 12.39 -7.15 6.14
C ALA A 478 12.50 -5.99 7.14
N SER A 479 12.06 -4.81 6.72
CA SER A 479 11.67 -3.69 7.57
C SER A 479 10.85 -2.75 6.68
N SER A 480 9.61 -2.49 7.07
CA SER A 480 8.69 -1.57 6.39
C SER A 480 9.36 -0.23 6.07
N PRO A 481 9.14 0.37 4.89
CA PRO A 481 9.65 1.70 4.62
C PRO A 481 8.77 2.71 5.39
N LEU A 482 9.17 3.03 6.61
CA LEU A 482 8.78 4.30 7.21
C LEU A 482 9.47 5.41 6.41
N LEU A 483 8.67 6.11 5.61
CA LEU A 483 9.05 7.32 4.90
C LEU A 483 9.61 8.33 5.90
N ASN A 484 10.93 8.50 5.92
CA ASN A 484 11.57 9.69 6.47
C ASN A 484 11.27 10.87 5.54
N VAL A 485 10.10 11.48 5.72
CA VAL A 485 9.79 12.80 5.18
C VAL A 485 10.65 13.79 5.98
N LYS A 486 11.74 14.28 5.37
CA LYS A 486 12.27 15.59 5.78
C LYS A 486 11.19 16.60 5.39
N GLU A 487 10.42 17.07 6.37
CA GLU A 487 9.41 18.10 6.20
C GLU A 487 10.08 19.40 5.76
N ASN A 488 10.08 19.65 4.46
CA ASN A 488 10.24 20.99 3.92
C ASN A 488 8.83 21.61 3.89
N PRO A 489 8.54 22.70 4.62
CA PRO A 489 7.18 23.19 4.87
C PRO A 489 6.47 23.81 3.66
N GLN A 490 7.00 23.66 2.43
CA GLN A 490 6.46 24.26 1.21
C GLN A 490 6.17 23.28 0.06
N GLU A 491 6.46 21.99 0.20
CA GLU A 491 6.20 21.02 -0.89
C GLU A 491 4.91 20.22 -0.64
N HIS A 492 3.95 20.37 -1.56
CA HIS A 492 2.73 19.55 -1.58
C HIS A 492 3.09 18.07 -1.82
N LYS A 493 2.37 17.15 -1.18
CA LYS A 493 2.49 15.69 -1.41
C LYS A 493 1.91 15.35 -2.78
N LEU A 494 2.69 14.70 -3.64
CA LEU A 494 2.26 14.29 -4.97
C LEU A 494 1.38 13.03 -4.90
N TRP A 495 0.34 12.97 -5.75
CA TRP A 495 -0.48 11.78 -5.96
C TRP A 495 -0.94 11.69 -7.42
N HIS A 496 -1.31 10.50 -7.87
CA HIS A 496 -1.82 10.29 -9.23
C HIS A 496 -3.26 9.78 -9.23
N MET A 497 -3.46 8.50 -8.89
CA MET A 497 -4.76 7.84 -8.81
C MET A 497 -5.14 7.60 -7.35
N VAL A 498 -4.19 7.18 -6.51
CA VAL A 498 -4.41 6.86 -5.09
C VAL A 498 -3.69 7.85 -4.18
N LYS A 499 -4.40 8.38 -3.17
CA LYS A 499 -3.79 9.16 -2.09
C LYS A 499 -3.34 8.20 -0.98
N CYS A 500 -2.06 8.18 -0.62
CA CYS A 500 -1.52 7.24 0.37
C CYS A 500 -2.22 7.26 1.75
N THR A 501 -2.88 8.36 2.13
CA THR A 501 -3.66 8.47 3.38
C THR A 501 -4.98 7.71 3.37
N GLU A 502 -5.42 7.16 2.23
CA GLU A 502 -6.67 6.40 2.11
C GLU A 502 -6.51 4.92 2.48
N TYR A 503 -5.28 4.45 2.75
CA TYR A 503 -5.04 3.19 3.45
C TYR A 503 -5.10 3.43 4.96
N PRO A 504 -6.01 2.77 5.71
CA PRO A 504 -6.04 2.92 7.15
C PRO A 504 -4.73 2.40 7.74
N GLN A 505 -3.96 3.30 8.34
CA GLN A 505 -2.92 2.91 9.29
C GLN A 505 -3.57 2.05 10.37
N GLU A 506 -2.96 0.91 10.71
CA GLU A 506 -3.42 -0.07 11.71
C GLU A 506 -3.41 0.45 13.16
N HIS A 507 -3.74 1.71 13.38
CA HIS A 507 -3.88 2.26 14.71
C HIS A 507 -5.27 2.84 14.93
N ILE A 508 -5.91 2.26 15.96
CA ILE A 508 -7.08 2.70 16.73
C ILE A 508 -8.38 1.99 16.34
N GLU A 509 -8.63 0.95 17.14
CA GLU A 509 -9.92 0.33 17.44
C GLU A 509 -10.98 1.43 17.72
N ASP A 510 -12.07 1.49 16.94
CA ASP A 510 -13.43 1.91 17.38
C ASP A 510 -14.46 2.20 16.26
N GLN A 511 -14.42 1.54 15.10
CA GLN A 511 -15.55 1.56 14.13
C GLN A 511 -15.79 0.21 13.44
N ARG A 512 -16.15 -0.83 14.20
CA ARG A 512 -16.22 -2.21 13.69
C ARG A 512 -17.46 -2.61 12.87
N ASN A 513 -18.57 -1.87 12.86
CA ASN A 513 -19.84 -2.47 12.37
C ASN A 513 -20.44 -1.92 11.06
N SER A 514 -19.81 -0.97 10.35
CA SER A 514 -20.32 -0.52 9.03
C SER A 514 -19.30 -0.52 7.89
N LYS A 515 -18.00 -0.65 8.18
CA LYS A 515 -16.93 -0.70 7.15
C LYS A 515 -16.50 -2.13 6.77
N SER A 516 -16.80 -3.12 7.60
CA SER A 516 -16.40 -4.53 7.38
C SER A 516 -17.05 -5.17 6.14
N MET A 517 -18.29 -4.79 5.79
CA MET A 517 -18.99 -5.42 4.67
C MET A 517 -18.51 -4.93 3.30
N ASN A 518 -18.08 -3.66 3.17
CA ASN A 518 -17.45 -3.14 1.96
C ASN A 518 -16.03 -3.69 1.76
N GLN A 519 -15.31 -4.03 2.84
CA GLN A 519 -13.98 -4.62 2.75
C GLN A 519 -14.05 -6.09 2.30
N ASN A 520 -14.95 -6.91 2.86
CA ASN A 520 -15.01 -8.33 2.53
C ASN A 520 -15.57 -8.62 1.13
N ILE A 521 -16.54 -7.83 0.65
CA ILE A 521 -17.12 -8.00 -0.69
C ILE A 521 -16.18 -7.47 -1.79
N ALA A 522 -15.36 -6.47 -1.49
CA ALA A 522 -14.36 -5.94 -2.44
C ALA A 522 -13.20 -6.93 -2.67
N THR A 523 -12.78 -7.68 -1.65
CA THR A 523 -11.67 -8.64 -1.75
C THR A 523 -11.95 -9.77 -2.75
N GLU A 524 -13.20 -10.22 -2.90
CA GLU A 524 -13.55 -11.31 -3.84
C GLU A 524 -13.46 -10.88 -5.31
N VAL A 525 -13.84 -9.64 -5.64
CA VAL A 525 -13.69 -9.10 -7.01
C VAL A 525 -12.23 -8.97 -7.39
N PHE A 526 -11.40 -8.48 -6.46
CA PHE A 526 -9.97 -8.35 -6.70
C PHE A 526 -9.30 -9.71 -6.90
N LEU A 527 -9.79 -10.76 -6.22
CA LEU A 527 -9.35 -12.13 -6.46
C LEU A 527 -9.67 -12.62 -7.88
N THR A 528 -10.85 -12.30 -8.43
CA THR A 528 -11.18 -12.67 -9.82
C THR A 528 -10.28 -11.97 -10.85
N ARG A 529 -9.88 -10.72 -10.60
CA ARG A 529 -8.92 -10.00 -11.44
C ARG A 529 -7.52 -10.60 -11.35
N LEU A 530 -7.04 -10.94 -10.15
CA LEU A 530 -5.77 -11.65 -9.94
C LEU A 530 -5.75 -13.00 -10.67
N LEU A 531 -6.85 -13.77 -10.58
CA LEU A 531 -7.01 -15.04 -11.29
C LEU A 531 -6.97 -14.85 -12.81
N LYS A 532 -7.60 -13.79 -13.33
CA LYS A 532 -7.54 -13.45 -14.76
C LYS A 532 -6.12 -13.14 -15.23
N THR A 533 -5.39 -12.31 -14.49
CA THR A 533 -3.97 -12.01 -14.79
C THR A 533 -3.12 -13.27 -14.72
N LYS A 534 -3.29 -14.09 -13.67
CA LYS A 534 -2.60 -15.37 -13.50
C LYS A 534 -2.83 -16.26 -14.72
N GLU A 535 -4.08 -16.46 -15.13
CA GLU A 535 -4.41 -17.33 -16.25
C GLU A 535 -3.86 -16.80 -17.57
N THR A 536 -3.93 -15.49 -17.80
CA THR A 536 -3.37 -14.86 -19.00
C THR A 536 -1.86 -15.09 -19.13
N LEU A 537 -1.15 -15.15 -18.01
CA LEU A 537 0.30 -15.36 -17.97
C LEU A 537 0.71 -16.84 -17.82
N GLN A 538 -0.24 -17.74 -17.56
CA GLN A 538 0.03 -19.12 -17.13
C GLN A 538 0.82 -19.92 -18.17
N SER A 539 0.53 -19.74 -19.46
CA SER A 539 1.27 -20.42 -20.54
C SER A 539 2.74 -20.02 -20.57
N PHE A 540 3.05 -18.72 -20.42
CA PHE A 540 4.42 -18.21 -20.36
C PHE A 540 5.18 -18.71 -19.11
N VAL A 541 4.49 -18.83 -17.97
CA VAL A 541 5.07 -19.39 -16.73
C VAL A 541 5.39 -20.88 -16.93
N ASN A 542 4.46 -21.64 -17.50
CA ASN A 542 4.66 -23.07 -17.80
C ASN A 542 5.85 -23.27 -18.75
N ASP A 543 5.91 -22.49 -19.83
CA ASP A 543 6.99 -22.52 -20.81
C ASP A 543 8.36 -22.24 -20.16
N LEU A 544 8.42 -21.23 -19.29
CA LEU A 544 9.65 -20.90 -18.57
C LEU A 544 10.08 -22.04 -17.63
N PHE A 545 9.16 -22.55 -16.81
CA PHE A 545 9.50 -23.60 -15.84
C PHE A 545 9.93 -24.89 -16.54
N ASN A 546 9.23 -25.28 -17.60
CA ASN A 546 9.60 -26.44 -18.41
C ASN A 546 10.99 -26.27 -19.03
N SER A 547 11.30 -25.09 -19.61
CA SER A 547 12.61 -24.81 -20.19
C SER A 547 13.73 -24.79 -19.14
N ILE A 548 13.50 -24.24 -17.94
CA ILE A 548 14.47 -24.27 -16.83
C ILE A 548 14.83 -25.71 -16.44
N PHE A 549 13.84 -26.61 -16.38
CA PHE A 549 14.06 -28.03 -16.10
C PHE A 549 14.44 -28.83 -17.36
N GLY A 550 14.81 -28.14 -18.45
CA GLY A 550 15.33 -28.72 -19.69
C GLY A 550 14.30 -29.50 -20.51
N LEU A 551 13.00 -29.36 -20.22
CA LEU A 551 11.93 -30.07 -20.92
C LEU A 551 11.49 -29.26 -22.16
N GLU A 552 12.09 -29.56 -23.32
CA GLU A 552 11.68 -28.98 -24.59
C GLU A 552 11.24 -30.07 -25.56
N ASN A 553 10.02 -29.95 -26.08
CA ASN A 553 9.41 -30.93 -27.01
C ASN A 553 9.44 -32.40 -26.50
N GLY A 554 9.46 -32.59 -25.18
CA GLY A 554 9.53 -33.91 -24.54
C GLY A 554 10.95 -34.50 -24.41
N VAL A 555 11.97 -33.82 -24.92
CA VAL A 555 13.38 -34.17 -24.72
C VAL A 555 13.91 -33.41 -23.52
N ARG A 556 14.59 -34.10 -22.60
CA ARG A 556 15.24 -33.45 -21.45
C ARG A 556 16.71 -33.17 -21.73
N THR A 557 17.09 -31.90 -21.70
CA THR A 557 18.50 -31.47 -21.72
C THR A 557 18.97 -31.18 -20.29
N ILE A 558 20.13 -31.72 -19.92
CA ILE A 558 20.69 -31.56 -18.57
C ILE A 558 22.06 -30.90 -18.73
N PRO A 559 22.26 -29.66 -18.22
CA PRO A 559 23.57 -29.03 -18.26
C PRO A 559 24.61 -29.84 -17.48
N LEU A 560 25.80 -30.04 -18.07
CA LEU A 560 26.90 -30.81 -17.46
C LEU A 560 27.27 -30.28 -16.06
N ALA A 561 27.25 -28.95 -15.88
CA ALA A 561 27.51 -28.29 -14.60
C ALA A 561 26.48 -28.67 -13.52
N VAL A 562 25.19 -28.79 -13.88
CA VAL A 562 24.13 -29.22 -12.94
C VAL A 562 24.34 -30.68 -12.55
N LYS A 563 24.65 -31.54 -13.53
CA LYS A 563 24.94 -32.95 -13.28
C LYS A 563 26.13 -33.12 -12.34
N PHE A 564 27.25 -32.45 -12.63
CA PHE A 564 28.44 -32.45 -11.79
C PHE A 564 28.14 -32.01 -10.35
N LEU A 565 27.47 -30.87 -10.18
CA LEU A 565 27.16 -30.31 -8.86
C LEU A 565 26.26 -31.25 -8.05
N PHE A 566 25.24 -31.85 -8.68
CA PHE A 566 24.32 -32.74 -7.98
C PHE A 566 24.97 -34.08 -7.61
N ASP A 567 25.78 -34.65 -8.49
CA ASP A 567 26.55 -35.86 -8.19
C ASP A 567 27.58 -35.62 -7.09
N PHE A 568 28.23 -34.45 -7.07
CA PHE A 568 29.12 -34.02 -5.98
C PHE A 568 28.37 -33.98 -4.65
N LEU A 569 27.23 -33.27 -4.59
CA LEU A 569 26.41 -33.18 -3.37
C LEU A 569 25.94 -34.55 -2.88
N ASP A 570 25.48 -35.42 -3.79
CA ASP A 570 25.04 -36.77 -3.46
C ASP A 570 26.21 -37.63 -2.94
N THR A 571 27.39 -37.53 -3.57
CA THR A 571 28.59 -38.26 -3.17
C THR A 571 29.06 -37.86 -1.77
N GLU A 572 29.12 -36.56 -1.49
CA GLU A 572 29.56 -36.06 -0.18
C GLU A 572 28.53 -36.33 0.92
N ALA A 573 27.23 -36.23 0.62
CA ALA A 573 26.18 -36.62 1.57
C ALA A 573 26.27 -38.12 1.93
N ASN A 574 26.50 -38.99 0.94
CA ASN A 574 26.67 -40.42 1.16
C ASN A 574 27.92 -40.75 2.00
N LYS A 575 29.04 -40.03 1.81
CA LYS A 575 30.25 -40.19 2.64
C LYS A 575 30.02 -39.82 4.10
N LEU A 576 29.11 -38.89 4.37
CA LEU A 576 28.71 -38.48 5.72
C LEU A 576 27.57 -39.33 6.32
N ASP A 577 27.20 -40.45 5.67
CA ASP A 577 26.10 -41.36 6.05
C ASP A 577 24.73 -40.65 6.17
N ILE A 578 24.52 -39.55 5.45
CA ILE A 578 23.23 -38.84 5.39
C ILE A 578 22.32 -39.63 4.44
N LYS A 579 21.41 -40.43 4.99
CA LYS A 579 20.46 -41.26 4.18
C LYS A 579 19.11 -40.59 3.93
N ASP A 580 18.87 -39.43 4.52
CA ASP A 580 17.60 -38.71 4.37
C ASP A 580 17.53 -38.03 3.00
N ASN A 581 16.73 -38.59 2.09
CA ASN A 581 16.49 -38.04 0.75
C ASN A 581 15.99 -36.59 0.77
N GLU A 582 15.33 -36.15 1.85
CA GLU A 582 14.89 -34.76 1.99
C GLU A 582 16.08 -33.81 2.12
N VAL A 583 17.15 -34.21 2.82
CA VAL A 583 18.38 -33.41 2.95
C VAL A 583 19.05 -33.24 1.59
N HIS A 584 19.19 -34.31 0.81
CA HIS A 584 19.73 -34.25 -0.56
C HIS A 584 18.91 -33.29 -1.43
N HIS A 585 17.58 -33.38 -1.36
CA HIS A 585 16.67 -32.50 -2.10
C HIS A 585 16.85 -31.02 -1.70
N ILE A 586 16.95 -30.74 -0.40
CA ILE A 586 17.17 -29.40 0.13
C ILE A 586 18.52 -28.83 -0.32
N TRP A 587 19.60 -29.63 -0.29
CA TRP A 587 20.91 -29.18 -0.75
C TRP A 587 20.91 -28.82 -2.24
N LYS A 588 20.24 -29.63 -3.07
CA LYS A 588 20.06 -29.35 -4.51
C LYS A 588 19.26 -28.07 -4.74
N ASN A 589 18.17 -27.86 -3.99
CA ASN A 589 17.38 -26.63 -4.06
C ASN A 589 18.19 -25.39 -3.66
N ASN A 590 18.93 -25.50 -2.57
CA ASN A 590 19.73 -24.43 -2.00
C ASN A 590 20.96 -24.10 -2.87
N SER A 591 21.45 -25.04 -3.67
CA SER A 591 22.63 -24.82 -4.51
C SER A 591 22.29 -24.22 -5.87
N LEU A 592 21.19 -24.62 -6.51
CA LEU A 592 20.85 -24.22 -7.88
C LEU A 592 19.56 -23.36 -7.97
N PRO A 593 18.34 -23.88 -7.74
CA PRO A 593 17.11 -23.08 -7.83
C PRO A 593 17.13 -21.78 -7.02
N LEU A 594 17.48 -21.83 -5.74
CA LEU A 594 17.42 -20.66 -4.86
C LEU A 594 18.49 -19.61 -5.17
N ARG A 595 19.67 -20.05 -5.64
CA ARG A 595 20.83 -19.17 -5.85
C ARG A 595 20.88 -18.57 -7.24
N PHE A 596 20.61 -19.40 -8.25
CA PHE A 596 20.74 -19.02 -9.64
C PHE A 596 19.37 -18.66 -10.23
N TRP A 597 18.45 -19.63 -10.31
CA TRP A 597 17.22 -19.45 -11.08
C TRP A 597 16.29 -18.39 -10.50
N ILE A 598 16.09 -18.34 -9.18
CA ILE A 598 15.28 -17.28 -8.55
C ILE A 598 15.85 -15.89 -8.86
N ASN A 599 17.18 -15.75 -8.83
CA ASN A 599 17.83 -14.48 -9.10
C ASN A 599 17.59 -14.03 -10.56
N ILE A 600 17.73 -14.97 -11.52
CA ILE A 600 17.48 -14.72 -12.94
C ILE A 600 16.01 -14.41 -13.23
N ILE A 601 15.06 -15.14 -12.62
CA ILE A 601 13.61 -14.91 -12.79
C ILE A 601 13.22 -13.51 -12.26
N LYS A 602 13.73 -13.12 -11.08
CA LYS A 602 13.45 -11.80 -10.50
C LYS A 602 14.12 -10.66 -11.26
N ASN A 603 15.26 -10.91 -11.88
CA ASN A 603 16.09 -9.90 -12.52
C ASN A 603 16.34 -10.25 -14.00
N PRO A 604 15.31 -10.20 -14.88
CA PRO A 604 15.49 -10.43 -16.31
C PRO A 604 16.40 -9.36 -16.95
N ASN A 605 16.50 -8.18 -16.33
CA ASN A 605 17.48 -7.16 -16.69
C ASN A 605 18.92 -7.63 -16.47
N PHE A 606 19.21 -8.77 -15.83
CA PHE A 606 20.56 -9.33 -15.83
C PHE A 606 20.91 -9.98 -17.17
N CYS A 607 19.92 -10.45 -17.91
CA CYS A 607 20.10 -11.19 -19.16
C CYS A 607 19.79 -10.34 -20.41
N PHE A 608 18.90 -9.36 -20.27
CA PHE A 608 18.40 -8.57 -21.39
C PHE A 608 18.55 -7.07 -21.13
N ASP A 609 18.72 -6.31 -22.20
CA ASP A 609 18.79 -4.85 -22.12
C ASP A 609 17.38 -4.24 -22.05
N VAL A 610 16.75 -4.35 -20.88
CA VAL A 610 15.37 -3.95 -20.63
C VAL A 610 15.23 -3.13 -19.34
N LYS A 611 14.27 -2.20 -19.32
CA LYS A 611 13.85 -1.48 -18.11
C LYS A 611 12.86 -2.33 -17.31
N LYS A 612 13.19 -2.64 -16.06
CA LYS A 612 12.26 -3.29 -15.12
C LYS A 612 11.58 -2.24 -14.25
N SER A 613 10.26 -2.14 -14.30
CA SER A 613 9.48 -1.28 -13.39
C SER A 613 9.20 -1.97 -12.05
N ASN A 614 8.88 -1.18 -11.02
CA ASN A 614 8.57 -1.70 -9.67
C ASN A 614 7.36 -2.65 -9.66
N THR A 615 6.35 -2.36 -10.49
CA THR A 615 5.17 -3.22 -10.64
C THR A 615 5.54 -4.55 -11.28
N VAL A 616 6.37 -4.54 -12.33
CA VAL A 616 6.86 -5.78 -12.98
C VAL A 616 7.72 -6.59 -12.01
N ASP A 617 8.59 -5.95 -11.22
CA ASP A 617 9.40 -6.61 -10.18
C ASP A 617 8.53 -7.32 -9.14
N SER A 618 7.41 -6.71 -8.75
CA SER A 618 6.45 -7.29 -7.81
C SER A 618 5.75 -8.52 -8.41
N CYS A 619 5.35 -8.47 -9.68
CA CYS A 619 4.80 -9.63 -10.40
C CYS A 619 5.81 -10.77 -10.55
N LEU A 620 7.05 -10.46 -10.93
CA LEU A 620 8.12 -11.46 -11.04
C LEU A 620 8.48 -12.08 -9.68
N SER A 621 8.35 -11.32 -8.59
CA SER A 621 8.54 -11.84 -7.23
C SER A 621 7.47 -12.87 -6.86
N VAL A 622 6.22 -12.70 -7.29
CA VAL A 622 5.17 -13.71 -7.12
C VAL A 622 5.53 -14.99 -7.88
N ILE A 623 5.99 -14.89 -9.13
CA ILE A 623 6.39 -16.04 -9.95
C ILE A 623 7.64 -16.72 -9.41
N ALA A 624 8.61 -15.95 -8.90
CA ALA A 624 9.80 -16.50 -8.26
C ALA A 624 9.46 -17.25 -6.96
N GLN A 625 8.47 -16.75 -6.19
CA GLN A 625 7.97 -17.48 -5.02
C GLN A 625 7.26 -18.77 -5.42
N LEU A 626 6.45 -18.76 -6.48
CA LEU A 626 5.87 -19.98 -7.05
C LEU A 626 6.94 -21.01 -7.44
N PHE A 627 8.01 -20.56 -8.10
CA PHE A 627 9.15 -21.42 -8.46
C PHE A 627 9.82 -22.00 -7.21
N MET A 628 10.02 -21.19 -6.17
CA MET A 628 10.56 -21.62 -4.88
C MET A 628 9.68 -22.70 -4.22
N ASP A 629 8.38 -22.46 -4.13
CA ASP A 629 7.42 -23.38 -3.52
C ASP A 629 7.30 -24.70 -4.31
N SER A 630 7.48 -24.62 -5.64
CA SER A 630 7.50 -25.79 -6.54
C SER A 630 8.73 -26.66 -6.31
N CYS A 631 9.87 -26.07 -5.94
CA CYS A 631 11.09 -26.80 -5.61
C CYS A 631 11.05 -27.36 -4.19
N SER A 632 10.29 -26.77 -3.26
CA SER A 632 10.27 -27.20 -1.85
C SER A 632 9.80 -28.66 -1.67
N PRO A 633 10.43 -29.46 -0.80
CA PRO A 633 9.94 -30.80 -0.45
C PRO A 633 8.62 -30.75 0.36
N ASP A 634 8.35 -29.66 1.09
CA ASP A 634 7.26 -29.57 2.06
C ASP A 634 5.87 -29.49 1.42
N GLU A 635 4.95 -30.35 1.86
CA GLU A 635 3.52 -30.23 1.52
C GLU A 635 2.88 -29.13 2.36
N HIS A 636 2.44 -28.06 1.69
CA HIS A 636 1.86 -26.91 2.35
C HIS A 636 0.37 -27.14 2.62
N LYS A 637 -0.04 -27.09 3.89
CA LYS A 637 -1.45 -26.98 4.26
C LYS A 637 -1.89 -25.54 4.03
N LEU A 638 -2.69 -25.33 2.99
CA LEU A 638 -3.23 -24.02 2.68
C LEU A 638 -4.44 -23.73 3.58
N GLY A 639 -4.42 -22.57 4.24
CA GLY A 639 -5.53 -22.05 5.04
C GLY A 639 -5.88 -20.63 4.64
N MET A 640 -6.88 -20.05 5.31
CA MET A 640 -7.31 -18.67 5.06
C MET A 640 -6.22 -17.62 5.40
N GLU A 641 -5.25 -17.97 6.24
CA GLU A 641 -4.10 -17.11 6.59
C GLU A 641 -2.89 -17.31 5.65
N SER A 642 -3.00 -18.19 4.65
CA SER A 642 -1.92 -18.37 3.68
C SER A 642 -1.75 -17.13 2.80
N PRO A 643 -0.51 -16.74 2.47
CA PRO A 643 -0.25 -15.64 1.55
C PRO A 643 -0.97 -15.80 0.21
N SER A 644 -1.50 -14.70 -0.32
CA SER A 644 -2.35 -14.70 -1.52
C SER A 644 -1.68 -15.26 -2.76
N ASN A 645 -0.36 -15.05 -2.92
CA ASN A 645 0.43 -15.66 -3.98
C ASN A 645 0.45 -17.20 -3.91
N LYS A 646 0.48 -17.79 -2.69
CA LYS A 646 0.41 -19.24 -2.51
C LYS A 646 -0.99 -19.78 -2.80
N LEU A 647 -2.03 -19.06 -2.39
CA LEU A 647 -3.42 -19.41 -2.70
C LEU A 647 -3.69 -19.36 -4.21
N LEU A 648 -3.12 -18.37 -4.90
CA LEU A 648 -3.28 -18.15 -6.33
C LEU A 648 -2.82 -19.35 -7.17
N TYR A 649 -1.70 -19.98 -6.78
CA TYR A 649 -1.07 -21.10 -7.50
C TYR A 649 -1.20 -22.46 -6.79
N ALA A 650 -2.12 -22.56 -5.82
CA ALA A 650 -2.35 -23.76 -5.01
C ALA A 650 -2.54 -25.04 -5.83
N LYS A 651 -3.20 -24.94 -6.99
CA LYS A 651 -3.53 -26.07 -7.86
C LYS A 651 -2.35 -26.51 -8.72
N GLU A 652 -1.46 -25.59 -9.09
CA GLU A 652 -0.34 -25.83 -10.00
C GLU A 652 0.92 -26.30 -9.27
N ILE A 653 1.15 -25.87 -8.02
CA ILE A 653 2.33 -26.25 -7.22
C ILE A 653 2.55 -27.79 -7.19
N PRO A 654 1.53 -28.65 -6.94
CA PRO A 654 1.72 -30.09 -6.95
C PRO A 654 2.21 -30.65 -8.29
N GLU A 655 1.76 -30.09 -9.42
CA GLU A 655 2.19 -30.52 -10.76
C GLU A 655 3.64 -30.09 -11.02
N TYR A 656 4.02 -28.86 -10.67
CA TYR A 656 5.42 -28.44 -10.77
C TYR A 656 6.34 -29.25 -9.86
N LYS A 657 5.91 -29.61 -8.65
CA LYS A 657 6.66 -30.52 -7.77
C LYS A 657 6.94 -31.88 -8.43
N LYS A 658 6.00 -32.43 -9.21
CA LYS A 658 6.23 -33.67 -9.97
C LYS A 658 7.30 -33.46 -11.04
N ILE A 659 7.28 -32.34 -11.75
CA ILE A 659 8.29 -31.99 -12.76
C ILE A 659 9.68 -31.87 -12.12
N VAL A 660 9.79 -31.20 -10.97
CA VAL A 660 11.06 -31.05 -10.21
C VAL A 660 11.58 -32.40 -9.73
N LYS A 661 10.72 -33.22 -9.11
CA LYS A 661 11.10 -34.57 -8.66
C LYS A 661 11.64 -35.40 -9.81
N LYS A 662 10.92 -35.42 -10.94
CA LYS A 662 11.37 -36.12 -12.15
C LYS A 662 12.67 -35.55 -12.70
N PHE A 663 12.86 -34.23 -12.68
CA PHE A 663 14.12 -33.61 -13.08
C PHE A 663 15.30 -34.08 -12.22
N TYR A 664 15.15 -34.13 -10.90
CA TYR A 664 16.21 -34.62 -10.01
C TYR A 664 16.50 -36.11 -10.18
N GLU A 665 15.47 -36.92 -10.47
CA GLU A 665 15.63 -38.34 -10.83
C GLU A 665 16.39 -38.49 -12.15
N ASP A 666 16.00 -37.75 -13.19
CA ASP A 666 16.64 -37.80 -14.51
C ASP A 666 18.10 -37.32 -14.44
N VAL A 667 18.41 -36.28 -13.64
CA VAL A 667 19.79 -35.84 -13.38
C VAL A 667 20.58 -36.94 -12.68
N ARG A 668 20.00 -37.62 -11.68
CA ARG A 668 20.69 -38.72 -10.99
C ARG A 668 21.01 -39.88 -11.94
N LEU A 669 20.11 -40.20 -12.86
CA LEU A 669 20.25 -41.30 -13.82
C LEU A 669 21.12 -40.97 -15.03
N ALA A 670 21.34 -39.69 -15.33
CA ALA A 670 22.18 -39.27 -16.44
C ALA A 670 23.62 -39.80 -16.29
N ASN A 671 24.24 -40.17 -17.41
CA ASN A 671 25.65 -40.56 -17.42
C ASN A 671 26.53 -39.32 -17.25
N PHE A 672 27.55 -39.42 -16.41
CA PHE A 672 28.56 -38.36 -16.25
C PHE A 672 29.91 -38.82 -16.77
N ASN A 673 30.48 -38.04 -17.69
CA ASN A 673 31.83 -38.24 -18.19
C ASN A 673 32.72 -37.08 -17.73
N LYS A 674 33.70 -37.38 -16.87
CA LYS A 674 34.61 -36.38 -16.32
C LYS A 674 35.43 -35.67 -17.42
N THR A 675 35.89 -36.40 -18.43
CA THR A 675 36.68 -35.83 -19.53
C THR A 675 35.86 -34.86 -20.37
N GLU A 676 34.59 -35.19 -20.61
CA GLU A 676 33.66 -34.31 -21.34
C GLU A 676 33.37 -33.04 -20.54
N PHE A 677 33.14 -33.17 -19.23
CA PHE A 677 32.94 -32.01 -18.35
C PHE A 677 34.17 -31.11 -18.29
N GLU A 678 35.36 -31.69 -18.21
CA GLU A 678 36.62 -30.96 -18.26
C GLU A 678 36.82 -30.21 -19.59
N GLN A 679 36.50 -30.84 -20.72
CA GLN A 679 36.52 -30.19 -22.03
C GLN A 679 35.49 -29.05 -22.12
N PHE A 680 34.32 -29.23 -21.52
CA PHE A 680 33.30 -28.18 -21.42
C PHE A 680 33.83 -26.97 -20.63
N LEU A 681 34.50 -27.18 -19.48
CA LEU A 681 35.10 -26.09 -18.72
C LEU A 681 36.19 -25.35 -19.51
N ASP A 682 37.00 -26.05 -20.31
CA ASP A 682 37.99 -25.41 -21.19
C ASP A 682 37.33 -24.55 -22.27
N GLN A 683 36.25 -25.05 -22.87
CA GLN A 683 35.52 -24.29 -23.89
C GLN A 683 34.93 -23.00 -23.29
N VAL A 684 34.37 -23.07 -22.09
CA VAL A 684 33.87 -21.90 -21.36
C VAL A 684 35.01 -20.94 -21.02
N SER A 685 36.15 -21.45 -20.57
CA SER A 685 37.35 -20.65 -20.26
C SER A 685 37.92 -19.96 -21.50
N GLN A 686 37.96 -20.63 -22.64
CA GLN A 686 38.43 -20.05 -23.90
C GLN A 686 37.44 -19.03 -24.46
N LYS A 687 36.13 -19.23 -24.24
CA LYS A 687 35.08 -18.32 -24.69
C LYS A 687 35.09 -17.02 -23.89
N TYR A 688 35.23 -17.12 -22.57
CA TYR A 688 35.09 -15.99 -21.65
C TYR A 688 36.41 -15.46 -21.08
N GLY A 689 37.53 -16.17 -21.23
CA GLY A 689 38.86 -15.75 -20.77
C GLY A 689 39.66 -14.91 -21.77
N LYS A 690 39.09 -14.56 -22.94
CA LYS A 690 39.73 -13.61 -23.87
C LYS A 690 39.71 -12.19 -23.30
N LYS A 691 40.74 -11.40 -23.59
CA LYS A 691 40.98 -10.03 -23.06
C LYS A 691 39.79 -9.05 -23.18
N ASP A 692 38.81 -9.32 -24.04
CA ASP A 692 37.66 -8.44 -24.26
C ASP A 692 36.52 -8.61 -23.24
N SER A 693 36.61 -9.55 -22.28
CA SER A 693 35.55 -9.79 -21.29
C SER A 693 35.74 -9.02 -19.97
N PHE A 694 36.85 -9.26 -19.27
CA PHE A 694 37.19 -8.68 -17.97
C PHE A 694 38.70 -8.54 -17.81
N ASN A 695 39.13 -7.43 -17.20
CA ASN A 695 40.53 -7.22 -16.86
C ASN A 695 40.91 -8.02 -15.60
N SER A 696 41.63 -9.12 -15.79
CA SER A 696 42.08 -9.99 -14.69
C SER A 696 43.16 -9.34 -13.81
N LEU A 697 43.94 -8.39 -14.35
CA LEU A 697 44.96 -7.64 -13.58
C LEU A 697 44.29 -6.69 -12.59
N ASN A 698 43.25 -5.97 -13.03
CA ASN A 698 42.47 -5.11 -12.13
C ASN A 698 41.78 -5.94 -11.03
N ALA A 699 41.28 -7.14 -11.37
CA ALA A 699 40.72 -8.04 -10.37
C ALA A 699 41.78 -8.53 -9.37
N ALA A 700 42.99 -8.83 -9.85
CA ALA A 700 44.12 -9.21 -9.01
C ALA A 700 44.59 -8.08 -8.10
N SER A 701 44.56 -6.83 -8.59
CA SER A 701 44.89 -5.64 -7.81
C SER A 701 43.92 -5.43 -6.65
N GLU A 702 42.62 -5.52 -6.90
CA GLU A 702 41.60 -5.46 -5.85
C GLU A 702 41.76 -6.60 -4.83
N LEU A 703 42.11 -7.81 -5.27
CA LEU A 703 42.44 -8.92 -4.36
C LEU A 703 43.72 -8.67 -3.57
N MET A 704 44.72 -8.02 -4.18
CA MET A 704 45.96 -7.64 -3.53
C MET A 704 45.71 -6.66 -2.38
N MET A 705 44.73 -5.76 -2.48
CA MET A 705 44.35 -4.89 -1.35
C MET A 705 43.93 -5.69 -0.11
N TYR A 706 43.21 -6.81 -0.29
CA TYR A 706 42.91 -7.73 0.80
C TYR A 706 44.16 -8.46 1.30
N ALA A 707 45.07 -8.87 0.41
CA ALA A 707 46.34 -9.48 0.77
C ALA A 707 47.22 -8.54 1.60
N VAL A 708 47.29 -7.25 1.23
CA VAL A 708 48.00 -6.19 1.97
C VAL A 708 47.37 -5.99 3.34
N LYS A 709 46.04 -5.83 3.40
CA LYS A 709 45.31 -5.58 4.65
C LYS A 709 45.49 -6.70 5.67
N TYR A 710 45.54 -7.95 5.22
CA TYR A 710 45.65 -9.12 6.10
C TYR A 710 47.00 -9.84 6.02
N LYS A 711 48.04 -9.15 5.52
CA LYS A 711 49.39 -9.70 5.25
C LYS A 711 49.90 -10.59 6.37
N VAL A 712 49.95 -10.05 7.59
CA VAL A 712 50.50 -10.75 8.77
C VAL A 712 49.77 -12.07 9.00
N LYS A 713 48.43 -12.07 8.95
CA LYS A 713 47.63 -13.28 9.19
C LYS A 713 47.77 -14.30 8.08
N ILE A 714 47.91 -13.85 6.83
CA ILE A 714 48.10 -14.73 5.68
C ILE A 714 49.46 -15.42 5.78
N VAL A 715 50.53 -14.66 6.03
CA VAL A 715 51.89 -15.19 6.23
C VAL A 715 51.92 -16.17 7.41
N ASP A 716 51.39 -15.78 8.58
CA ASP A 716 51.35 -16.65 9.77
C ASP A 716 50.63 -17.99 9.51
N ASN A 717 49.56 -17.98 8.71
CA ASN A 717 48.80 -19.18 8.39
C ASN A 717 49.49 -20.05 7.33
N LEU A 718 50.10 -19.43 6.32
CA LEU A 718 50.91 -20.13 5.31
C LEU A 718 52.10 -20.84 5.97
N GLU A 719 52.84 -20.15 6.84
CA GLU A 719 53.95 -20.75 7.59
C GLU A 719 53.47 -21.91 8.47
N ARG A 720 52.32 -21.77 9.15
CA ARG A 720 51.75 -22.85 9.98
C ARG A 720 51.35 -24.09 9.18
N GLU A 721 50.91 -23.91 7.94
CA GLU A 721 50.55 -25.00 7.02
C GLU A 721 51.77 -25.58 6.27
N GLY A 722 52.99 -25.09 6.55
CA GLY A 722 54.23 -25.55 5.90
C GLY A 722 54.43 -24.99 4.50
N LEU A 723 53.78 -23.87 4.18
CA LEU A 723 53.76 -23.21 2.88
C LEU A 723 54.64 -21.95 2.85
N GLU A 724 55.81 -22.02 3.50
CA GLU A 724 56.76 -20.90 3.67
C GLU A 724 57.16 -20.26 2.33
N ARG A 725 57.34 -21.08 1.29
CA ARG A 725 57.65 -20.60 -0.07
C ARG A 725 56.61 -19.62 -0.60
N TYR A 726 55.31 -19.90 -0.41
CA TYR A 726 54.25 -19.01 -0.88
C TYR A 726 54.19 -17.72 -0.06
N ALA A 727 54.56 -17.78 1.22
CA ALA A 727 54.67 -16.58 2.05
C ALA A 727 55.81 -15.67 1.57
N GLU A 728 56.98 -16.24 1.26
CA GLU A 728 58.09 -15.49 0.67
C GLU A 728 57.72 -14.90 -0.70
N ASP A 729 57.08 -15.69 -1.57
CA ASP A 729 56.70 -15.24 -2.90
C ASP A 729 55.68 -14.08 -2.81
N LEU A 730 54.70 -14.17 -1.89
CA LEU A 730 53.77 -13.06 -1.62
C LEU A 730 54.51 -11.80 -1.14
N GLN A 731 55.46 -11.94 -0.20
CA GLN A 731 56.22 -10.80 0.30
C GLN A 731 57.06 -10.13 -0.80
N LYS A 732 57.74 -10.91 -1.65
CA LYS A 732 58.51 -10.41 -2.79
C LYS A 732 57.62 -9.66 -3.78
N ILE A 733 56.42 -10.17 -4.06
CA ILE A 733 55.45 -9.49 -4.93
C ILE A 733 55.05 -8.14 -4.33
N MET A 734 54.79 -8.09 -3.02
CA MET A 734 54.41 -6.86 -2.34
C MET A 734 55.53 -5.82 -2.32
N GLU A 735 56.78 -6.24 -2.16
CA GLU A 735 57.96 -5.36 -2.21
C GLU A 735 58.26 -4.84 -3.62
N SER A 736 57.80 -5.55 -4.66
CA SER A 736 57.98 -5.14 -6.06
C SER A 736 56.93 -4.13 -6.56
N MET A 737 55.89 -3.85 -5.76
CA MET A 737 54.88 -2.87 -6.12
C MET A 737 55.38 -1.44 -5.84
N PRO A 738 55.06 -0.47 -6.71
CA PRO A 738 55.38 0.93 -6.47
C PRO A 738 54.70 1.43 -5.18
N ASP A 739 55.44 2.17 -4.36
CA ASP A 739 54.93 2.87 -3.17
C ASP A 739 54.03 4.04 -3.62
N ASP A 740 52.74 3.79 -3.88
CA ASP A 740 51.74 4.86 -4.05
C ASP A 740 50.48 4.58 -3.21
#